data_AF-A0A377JN21-F1
#
_entry.id   AF-A0A377JN21-F1
#
_cell.length_a   1.000
_cell.length_b   1.000
_cell.length_c   1.000
_cell.angle_alpha   90.00
_cell.angle_beta   90.00
_cell.angle_gamma   90.00
#
_symmetry.space_group_name_H-M   'P 1'
#
loop_
_entity.id
_entity.type
_entity.pdbx_description
1 polymer ?
#
loop_
_entity_poly.entity_id
_entity_poly.type
_entity_poly.pdbx_seq_one_letter_code
_entity_poly.pdbx_strand_id
1 'polypeptide(L)'
;MRFILAFVLAFNALAHLLYAENLVRDFELYKLNDGDKNAPTLLLMGGIHGDEPGAYYSTDLFLRHYKITKGNVWVVPVVNPHGMFANMRGVYGDMNRKFAALSQNDPDYESIQNIKKLLANPEIDISMHLHDGSGYWRPTYQSNLLNPHKWGNCSVVDQIRIDGKYGELESFVVQMVADINLRILNPIHRFHVHNTQTKAKNDVEQLKALTFFSLSLNKPALTNETSKELDVPTRVFYHLLAIESLLGQLGITFERDFELNVATIKTLLNTESLYAKIEDSIFLPLDSLRTHLTYFPLPKQSNLKQLKIESQSHLLGIVPSKNGKLNLHYGSRKLSTLSPQWYEFEHSLQNVKIKVDGELQSVPIGSIVYAKQSVEFEPLANHRVNVIGYVLPNDNNPLPNESGVTIYKKDFKPQYSLDTNALHFRAEFYRDNAFSGMIIISFAKPKEKRASTFQQVLYTPAVHSKTAKATQTAKIADSKQTQAKTTDSKTTDSQATLKPKPKPTESESTNTAPTILAVKSNLGLNLRTKPSTDSAIIAKLPKYTQVKVLQQVGKWSKVLVDSIPQTKSTQTLQGYVISQALSNTLLPPQEQSQAQNIESTPQNAPKTPQNKEQDSTPNLPQKKIESYAKVIVNTAMVRAKPNTDSIIIAKAPKGRKMQILSFEKDKDNTQWAKIYYIFESQSGRREIQGYVAKRLLEPIP
;
A
#
# COMPACT_ATOMS: atom_id res chain seq x y z
N MET A 1 33.93 31.30 30.92
CA MET A 1 32.78 30.44 31.28
C MET A 1 31.72 30.28 30.18
N ARG A 2 31.13 31.34 29.57
CA ARG A 2 29.99 31.18 28.63
C ARG A 2 30.25 30.32 27.37
N PHE A 3 31.49 30.19 26.89
CA PHE A 3 31.82 29.33 25.74
C PHE A 3 31.89 27.83 26.04
N ILE A 4 32.18 27.42 27.29
CA ILE A 4 32.29 26.00 27.65
C ILE A 4 30.91 25.35 27.76
N LEU A 5 29.90 26.11 28.23
CA LEU A 5 28.53 25.61 28.37
C LEU A 5 27.85 25.32 27.02
N ALA A 6 28.16 26.12 25.99
CA ALA A 6 27.66 25.89 24.63
C ALA A 6 28.24 24.61 24.01
N PHE A 7 29.52 24.29 24.28
CA PHE A 7 30.16 23.08 23.78
C PHE A 7 29.57 21.81 24.41
N VAL A 8 29.31 21.82 25.73
CA VAL A 8 28.67 20.70 26.45
C VAL A 8 27.22 20.47 25.98
N LEU A 9 26.46 21.53 25.70
CA LEU A 9 25.10 21.41 25.15
C LEU A 9 25.08 20.90 23.71
N ALA A 10 26.03 21.33 22.87
CA ALA A 10 26.18 20.81 21.51
C ALA A 10 26.60 19.33 21.50
N PHE A 11 27.50 18.91 22.39
CA PHE A 11 27.95 17.52 22.48
C PHE A 11 26.84 16.57 22.95
N ASN A 12 25.98 17.00 23.89
CA ASN A 12 24.81 16.22 24.29
C ASN A 12 23.74 16.15 23.17
N ALA A 13 23.52 17.23 22.42
CA ALA A 13 22.60 17.21 21.28
C ALA A 13 23.08 16.29 20.15
N LEU A 14 24.39 16.26 19.87
CA LEU A 14 24.99 15.38 18.86
C LEU A 14 25.00 13.91 19.32
N ALA A 15 25.28 13.66 20.61
CA ALA A 15 25.16 12.34 21.21
C ALA A 15 23.71 11.81 21.12
N HIS A 16 22.69 12.65 21.39
CA HIS A 16 21.29 12.23 21.28
C HIS A 16 20.84 11.89 19.85
N LEU A 17 21.49 12.42 18.79
CA LEU A 17 21.27 11.92 17.43
C LEU A 17 21.92 10.55 17.22
N LEU A 18 23.16 10.35 17.67
CA LEU A 18 23.88 9.08 17.55
C LEU A 18 23.23 7.95 18.37
N TYR A 19 22.63 8.26 19.52
CA TYR A 19 21.87 7.28 20.31
C TYR A 19 20.52 6.89 19.69
N ALA A 20 19.99 7.65 18.73
CA ALA A 20 18.74 7.29 18.04
C ALA A 20 18.97 6.22 16.94
N GLU A 21 20.20 6.04 16.45
CA GLU A 21 20.49 5.15 15.32
C GLU A 21 20.39 3.66 15.66
N ASN A 22 20.41 3.29 16.95
CA ASN A 22 20.62 1.91 17.38
C ASN A 22 19.43 1.29 18.14
N LEU A 23 18.20 1.70 17.82
CA LEU A 23 16.98 1.28 18.55
C LEU A 23 15.88 0.69 17.63
N VAL A 24 16.25 0.32 16.40
CA VAL A 24 15.42 -0.41 15.43
C VAL A 24 16.07 -1.79 15.19
N ARG A 25 15.25 -2.83 15.02
CA ARG A 25 15.70 -4.20 14.69
C ARG A 25 16.37 -4.22 13.31
N ASP A 26 17.46 -4.94 13.17
CA ASP A 26 18.06 -5.26 11.86
C ASP A 26 17.12 -6.17 11.05
N PHE A 27 17.40 -6.39 9.75
CA PHE A 27 16.57 -7.29 8.94
C PHE A 27 16.68 -8.75 9.41
N GLU A 28 15.67 -9.55 9.12
CA GLU A 28 15.66 -10.97 9.50
C GLU A 28 15.27 -11.88 8.34
N LEU A 29 15.72 -13.13 8.44
CA LEU A 29 15.45 -14.21 7.50
C LEU A 29 14.48 -15.22 8.10
N TYR A 30 13.38 -15.44 7.40
CA TYR A 30 12.39 -16.46 7.72
C TYR A 30 12.42 -17.53 6.65
N LYS A 31 12.51 -18.81 7.02
CA LYS A 31 12.58 -19.92 6.06
C LYS A 31 11.30 -20.74 6.09
N LEU A 32 10.62 -20.86 4.95
CA LEU A 32 9.42 -21.67 4.77
C LEU A 32 9.77 -22.99 4.07
N ASN A 33 9.35 -24.11 4.69
CA ASN A 33 9.59 -25.49 4.23
C ASN A 33 11.07 -25.84 4.01
N ASP A 34 11.95 -25.32 4.87
CA ASP A 34 13.40 -25.53 4.81
C ASP A 34 13.79 -27.01 4.96
N GLY A 35 14.72 -27.49 4.12
CA GLY A 35 15.31 -28.82 4.21
C GLY A 35 15.14 -29.70 2.97
N ASP A 36 14.27 -29.34 2.03
CA ASP A 36 14.18 -30.03 0.74
C ASP A 36 15.30 -29.58 -0.21
N LYS A 37 16.50 -30.12 0.00
CA LYS A 37 17.72 -29.80 -0.76
C LYS A 37 17.65 -30.16 -2.25
N ASN A 38 16.65 -30.91 -2.69
CA ASN A 38 16.46 -31.31 -4.08
C ASN A 38 15.50 -30.39 -4.85
N ALA A 39 14.78 -29.51 -4.14
CA ALA A 39 13.79 -28.60 -4.71
C ALA A 39 14.29 -27.14 -4.70
N PRO A 40 13.73 -26.25 -5.54
CA PRO A 40 14.21 -24.88 -5.64
C PRO A 40 14.08 -24.09 -4.33
N THR A 41 15.06 -23.21 -4.10
CA THR A 41 14.99 -22.18 -3.04
C THR A 41 14.86 -20.79 -3.66
N LEU A 42 13.69 -20.18 -3.47
CA LEU A 42 13.47 -18.76 -3.76
C LEU A 42 13.82 -17.90 -2.55
N LEU A 43 14.67 -16.89 -2.73
CA LEU A 43 14.83 -15.80 -1.76
C LEU A 43 13.94 -14.61 -2.14
N LEU A 44 12.87 -14.40 -1.39
CA LEU A 44 11.90 -13.31 -1.56
C LEU A 44 12.25 -12.14 -0.63
N MET A 45 12.39 -10.92 -1.16
CA MET A 45 12.78 -9.74 -0.38
C MET A 45 11.90 -8.53 -0.69
N GLY A 46 11.47 -7.84 0.37
CA GLY A 46 10.70 -6.59 0.28
C GLY A 46 11.34 -5.46 1.09
N GLY A 47 10.90 -4.22 0.84
CA GLY A 47 11.18 -3.10 1.74
C GLY A 47 12.64 -2.69 1.90
N ILE A 48 13.47 -2.83 0.86
CA ILE A 48 14.81 -2.20 0.82
C ILE A 48 14.73 -0.66 0.82
N HIS A 49 13.59 -0.14 0.35
CA HIS A 49 13.16 1.22 0.63
C HIS A 49 11.98 1.23 1.59
N GLY A 50 12.04 2.08 2.61
CA GLY A 50 11.02 2.16 3.65
C GLY A 50 9.73 2.88 3.27
N ASP A 51 9.74 3.66 2.18
CA ASP A 51 8.57 4.35 1.62
C ASP A 51 7.83 3.51 0.56
N GLU A 52 8.11 2.19 0.50
CA GLU A 52 7.57 1.23 -0.48
C GLU A 52 6.69 0.17 0.20
N PRO A 53 5.53 0.55 0.79
CA PRO A 53 4.70 -0.33 1.60
C PRO A 53 4.09 -1.52 0.85
N GLY A 54 3.87 -1.42 -0.46
CA GLY A 54 3.42 -2.56 -1.25
C GLY A 54 4.38 -3.73 -1.12
N ALA A 55 5.69 -3.47 -1.19
CA ALA A 55 6.72 -4.49 -1.07
C ALA A 55 6.69 -5.23 0.28
N TYR A 56 6.87 -4.51 1.40
CA TYR A 56 7.01 -5.16 2.71
C TYR A 56 5.70 -5.72 3.29
N TYR A 57 4.54 -5.14 2.95
CA TYR A 57 3.26 -5.76 3.35
C TYR A 57 2.96 -7.05 2.55
N SER A 58 3.51 -7.20 1.33
CA SER A 58 3.33 -8.44 0.55
C SER A 58 4.09 -9.61 1.16
N THR A 59 5.33 -9.39 1.57
CA THR A 59 6.16 -10.39 2.23
C THR A 59 5.67 -10.73 3.65
N ASP A 60 5.14 -9.75 4.39
CA ASP A 60 4.48 -10.00 5.69
C ASP A 60 3.19 -10.82 5.54
N LEU A 61 2.32 -10.48 4.59
CA LEU A 61 1.15 -11.32 4.29
C LEU A 61 1.55 -12.70 3.78
N PHE A 62 2.62 -12.80 3.01
CA PHE A 62 3.14 -14.07 2.54
C PHE A 62 3.53 -14.97 3.72
N LEU A 63 4.31 -14.46 4.67
CA LEU A 63 4.70 -15.18 5.89
C LEU A 63 3.50 -15.58 6.77
N ARG A 64 2.46 -14.74 6.86
CA ARG A 64 1.27 -15.01 7.69
C ARG A 64 0.25 -15.96 7.07
N HIS A 65 0.11 -15.96 5.75
CA HIS A 65 -1.05 -16.52 5.06
C HIS A 65 -0.72 -17.49 3.92
N TYR A 66 0.56 -17.82 3.71
CA TYR A 66 0.98 -18.85 2.76
C TYR A 66 1.74 -19.97 3.49
N LYS A 67 1.52 -21.20 3.05
CA LYS A 67 2.23 -22.39 3.51
C LYS A 67 2.85 -23.07 2.30
N ILE A 68 4.18 -23.20 2.29
CA ILE A 68 4.88 -23.93 1.23
C ILE A 68 4.73 -25.44 1.48
N THR A 69 4.36 -26.19 0.44
CA THR A 69 4.12 -27.64 0.49
C THR A 69 5.16 -28.45 -0.28
N LYS A 70 5.94 -27.80 -1.16
CA LYS A 70 7.09 -28.38 -1.87
C LYS A 70 8.03 -27.26 -2.32
N GLY A 71 9.35 -27.48 -2.25
CA GLY A 71 10.33 -26.41 -2.48
C GLY A 71 10.52 -25.54 -1.25
N ASN A 72 11.46 -24.59 -1.31
CA ASN A 72 11.84 -23.75 -0.19
C ASN A 72 11.59 -22.28 -0.57
N VAL A 73 11.06 -21.49 0.36
CA VAL A 73 11.01 -20.03 0.20
C VAL A 73 11.59 -19.37 1.43
N TRP A 74 12.71 -18.67 1.24
CA TRP A 74 13.33 -17.86 2.28
C TRP A 74 12.88 -16.41 2.07
N VAL A 75 12.50 -15.73 3.15
CA VAL A 75 11.85 -14.41 3.09
C VAL A 75 12.58 -13.43 3.99
N VAL A 76 12.97 -12.28 3.45
CA VAL A 76 13.30 -11.08 4.24
C VAL A 76 12.14 -10.11 4.08
N PRO A 77 11.25 -9.96 5.10
CA PRO A 77 10.02 -9.19 4.92
C PRO A 77 10.30 -7.71 4.69
N VAL A 78 11.27 -7.15 5.41
CA VAL A 78 11.74 -5.78 5.24
C VAL A 78 13.27 -5.76 5.34
N VAL A 79 13.94 -5.43 4.23
CA VAL A 79 15.40 -5.33 4.14
C VAL A 79 15.92 -4.06 4.84
N ASN A 80 15.12 -2.99 4.89
CA ASN A 80 15.47 -1.71 5.54
C ASN A 80 14.44 -1.30 6.62
N PRO A 81 14.47 -1.92 7.82
CA PRO A 81 13.52 -1.61 8.90
C PRO A 81 13.63 -0.15 9.37
N HIS A 82 14.84 0.42 9.36
CA HIS A 82 15.10 1.82 9.75
C HIS A 82 14.35 2.79 8.83
N GLY A 83 14.46 2.60 7.52
CA GLY A 83 13.67 3.32 6.52
C GLY A 83 12.17 3.13 6.73
N MET A 84 11.73 1.88 6.96
CA MET A 84 10.31 1.54 7.08
C MET A 84 9.65 2.27 8.25
N PHE A 85 10.20 2.21 9.46
CA PHE A 85 9.62 2.89 10.63
C PHE A 85 9.70 4.42 10.50
N ALA A 86 10.73 4.95 9.84
CA ALA A 86 10.83 6.37 9.50
C ALA A 86 9.89 6.81 8.36
N ASN A 87 9.27 5.87 7.63
CA ASN A 87 8.56 6.11 6.38
C ASN A 87 9.42 6.88 5.35
N MET A 88 10.70 6.52 5.26
CA MET A 88 11.70 7.13 4.38
C MET A 88 12.27 6.10 3.41
N ARG A 89 12.62 6.53 2.20
CA ARG A 89 13.30 5.68 1.20
C ARG A 89 14.52 4.99 1.80
N GLY A 90 15.33 5.72 2.56
CA GLY A 90 16.33 5.17 3.47
C GLY A 90 16.84 6.29 4.38
N VAL A 91 17.10 5.97 5.65
CA VAL A 91 17.53 6.97 6.65
C VAL A 91 18.98 7.38 6.36
N TYR A 92 19.82 6.42 5.99
CA TYR A 92 21.27 6.59 5.77
C TYR A 92 21.62 6.71 4.27
N GLY A 93 20.67 7.13 3.44
CA GLY A 93 20.81 7.17 1.98
C GLY A 93 20.06 6.05 1.25
N ASP A 94 20.27 5.91 -0.06
CA ASP A 94 19.63 4.88 -0.87
C ASP A 94 20.37 3.54 -0.69
N MET A 95 19.78 2.63 0.10
CA MET A 95 20.35 1.30 0.37
C MET A 95 20.54 0.48 -0.92
N ASN A 96 19.68 0.66 -1.94
CA ASN A 96 19.80 -0.01 -3.23
C ASN A 96 20.83 0.67 -4.16
N ARG A 97 21.76 1.45 -3.60
CA ARG A 97 22.98 1.96 -4.25
C ARG A 97 24.26 1.58 -3.50
N LYS A 98 24.17 0.69 -2.51
CA LYS A 98 25.27 0.30 -1.61
C LYS A 98 25.89 -1.08 -1.91
N PHE A 99 25.47 -1.76 -2.97
CA PHE A 99 25.94 -3.13 -3.26
C PHE A 99 27.27 -3.20 -4.02
N ALA A 100 27.76 -2.08 -4.55
CA ALA A 100 29.12 -1.96 -5.08
C ALA A 100 30.16 -1.76 -3.93
N ALA A 101 31.16 -0.92 -4.16
CA ALA A 101 32.06 -0.44 -3.11
C ALA A 101 31.30 0.43 -2.11
N LEU A 102 31.57 0.23 -0.81
CA LEU A 102 30.90 0.90 0.30
C LEU A 102 31.92 1.22 1.40
N SER A 103 31.78 2.38 2.04
CA SER A 103 32.63 2.77 3.18
C SER A 103 32.31 1.92 4.40
N GLN A 104 33.33 1.47 5.13
CA GLN A 104 33.17 0.79 6.42
C GLN A 104 32.48 1.65 7.49
N ASN A 105 32.50 2.98 7.31
CA ASN A 105 31.83 3.94 8.20
C ASN A 105 30.39 4.27 7.76
N ASP A 106 29.85 3.61 6.72
CA ASP A 106 28.45 3.77 6.34
C ASP A 106 27.55 3.03 7.36
N PRO A 107 26.49 3.68 7.91
CA PRO A 107 25.63 3.02 8.91
C PRO A 107 24.92 1.74 8.42
N ASP A 108 24.72 1.58 7.10
CA ASP A 108 24.16 0.35 6.53
C ASP A 108 25.23 -0.74 6.26
N TYR A 109 26.53 -0.50 6.54
CA TYR A 109 27.62 -1.38 6.07
C TYR A 109 27.44 -2.85 6.49
N GLU A 110 27.24 -3.12 7.79
CA GLU A 110 27.04 -4.49 8.31
C GLU A 110 25.77 -5.13 7.73
N SER A 111 24.67 -4.36 7.63
CA SER A 111 23.43 -4.83 7.00
C SER A 111 23.68 -5.23 5.54
N ILE A 112 24.39 -4.41 4.77
CA ILE A 112 24.78 -4.71 3.39
C ILE A 112 25.67 -5.95 3.31
N GLN A 113 26.67 -6.14 4.19
CA GLN A 113 27.49 -7.36 4.17
C GLN A 113 26.64 -8.61 4.48
N ASN A 114 25.70 -8.51 5.42
CA ASN A 114 24.79 -9.60 5.75
C ASN A 114 23.85 -9.94 4.58
N ILE A 115 23.31 -8.95 3.86
CA ILE A 115 22.52 -9.18 2.63
C ILE A 115 23.39 -9.80 1.52
N LYS A 116 24.62 -9.32 1.32
CA LYS A 116 25.56 -9.88 0.35
C LYS A 116 25.90 -11.34 0.65
N LYS A 117 26.14 -11.68 1.93
CA LYS A 117 26.36 -13.04 2.41
C LYS A 117 25.13 -13.94 2.23
N LEU A 118 23.94 -13.41 2.47
CA LEU A 118 22.68 -14.11 2.24
C LEU A 118 22.48 -14.44 0.75
N LEU A 119 22.67 -13.46 -0.13
CA LEU A 119 22.62 -13.67 -1.59
C LEU A 119 23.63 -14.73 -2.05
N ALA A 120 24.85 -14.70 -1.52
CA ALA A 120 25.90 -15.65 -1.83
C ALA A 120 25.64 -17.08 -1.32
N ASN A 121 24.71 -17.29 -0.38
CA ASN A 121 24.47 -18.60 0.23
C ASN A 121 24.15 -19.67 -0.83
N PRO A 122 24.88 -20.80 -0.90
CA PRO A 122 24.74 -21.79 -1.97
C PRO A 122 23.37 -22.48 -2.03
N GLU A 123 22.58 -22.45 -0.96
CA GLU A 123 21.23 -23.02 -0.94
C GLU A 123 20.19 -22.17 -1.70
N ILE A 124 20.48 -20.89 -1.98
CA ILE A 124 19.59 -19.99 -2.72
C ILE A 124 19.84 -20.08 -4.23
N ASP A 125 18.83 -20.56 -4.97
CA ASP A 125 18.88 -20.72 -6.42
C ASP A 125 18.53 -19.43 -7.19
N ILE A 126 17.61 -18.63 -6.68
CA ILE A 126 17.04 -17.45 -7.35
C ILE A 126 16.51 -16.47 -6.31
N SER A 127 16.58 -15.15 -6.59
CA SER A 127 15.96 -14.12 -5.75
C SER A 127 14.90 -13.28 -6.47
N MET A 128 13.91 -12.81 -5.71
CA MET A 128 12.87 -11.91 -6.17
C MET A 128 12.76 -10.69 -5.25
N HIS A 129 12.74 -9.50 -5.86
CA HIS A 129 12.81 -8.21 -5.19
C HIS A 129 11.54 -7.40 -5.44
N LEU A 130 10.86 -7.01 -4.35
CA LEU A 130 9.62 -6.26 -4.43
C LEU A 130 9.88 -4.77 -4.17
N HIS A 131 9.30 -3.93 -5.03
CA HIS A 131 9.47 -2.47 -5.00
C HIS A 131 8.16 -1.72 -5.31
N ASP A 132 8.09 -0.46 -4.89
CA ASP A 132 7.00 0.45 -5.29
C ASP A 132 7.55 1.65 -6.09
N GLY A 133 7.42 1.59 -7.41
CA GLY A 133 7.93 2.56 -8.37
C GLY A 133 6.98 3.72 -8.68
N SER A 134 7.51 4.90 -9.00
CA SER A 134 6.66 6.05 -9.38
C SER A 134 5.98 5.86 -10.74
N GLY A 135 4.78 6.45 -10.91
CA GLY A 135 4.03 6.43 -12.18
C GLY A 135 3.74 5.02 -12.71
N TYR A 136 3.66 4.89 -14.04
CA TYR A 136 3.53 3.61 -14.72
C TYR A 136 4.60 3.49 -15.82
N TRP A 137 5.49 2.49 -15.75
CA TRP A 137 6.50 2.29 -16.79
C TRP A 137 5.84 1.98 -18.14
N ARG A 138 6.37 2.58 -19.21
CA ARG A 138 6.02 2.26 -20.60
C ARG A 138 7.29 2.32 -21.45
N PRO A 139 7.42 1.49 -22.51
CA PRO A 139 8.61 1.49 -23.37
C PRO A 139 8.73 2.77 -24.21
N THR A 140 7.65 3.55 -24.34
CA THR A 140 7.61 4.84 -25.02
C THR A 140 6.93 5.88 -24.15
N TYR A 141 7.28 7.16 -24.34
CA TYR A 141 6.62 8.27 -23.64
C TYR A 141 5.16 8.42 -24.13
N GLN A 142 4.22 8.41 -23.21
CA GLN A 142 2.78 8.63 -23.46
C GLN A 142 2.25 9.81 -22.64
N SER A 143 2.77 10.00 -21.42
CA SER A 143 2.54 11.18 -20.58
C SER A 143 3.57 11.25 -19.46
N ASN A 144 3.58 12.34 -18.67
CA ASN A 144 4.37 12.43 -17.43
C ASN A 144 4.11 11.29 -16.42
N LEU A 145 2.96 10.63 -16.51
CA LEU A 145 2.60 9.48 -15.68
C LEU A 145 2.95 8.13 -16.32
N LEU A 146 3.01 8.05 -17.66
CA LEU A 146 3.22 6.83 -18.45
C LEU A 146 4.41 7.03 -19.40
N ASN A 147 5.62 6.62 -19.01
CA ASN A 147 6.83 6.81 -19.80
C ASN A 147 8.02 5.92 -19.32
N PRO A 148 9.15 5.87 -20.04
CA PRO A 148 10.30 5.02 -19.69
C PRO A 148 11.06 5.42 -18.41
N HIS A 149 10.84 6.63 -17.87
CA HIS A 149 11.47 7.07 -16.60
C HIS A 149 10.61 6.77 -15.37
N LYS A 150 9.52 6.01 -15.54
CA LYS A 150 8.67 5.48 -14.46
C LYS A 150 9.06 4.06 -14.13
N TRP A 151 8.60 3.56 -12.99
CA TRP A 151 8.93 2.20 -12.54
C TRP A 151 7.67 1.39 -12.20
N GLY A 152 6.57 2.04 -11.82
CA GLY A 152 5.37 1.31 -11.41
C GLY A 152 4.78 0.39 -12.48
N ASN A 153 4.33 -0.79 -12.06
CA ASN A 153 3.71 -1.83 -12.89
C ASN A 153 4.60 -2.28 -14.05
N CYS A 154 5.83 -2.69 -13.73
CA CYS A 154 6.63 -3.56 -14.57
C CYS A 154 7.30 -4.65 -13.74
N SER A 155 7.71 -5.71 -14.42
CA SER A 155 8.59 -6.74 -13.85
C SER A 155 9.91 -6.64 -14.61
N VAL A 156 11.02 -6.67 -13.88
CA VAL A 156 12.31 -6.11 -14.29
C VAL A 156 13.40 -7.19 -14.27
N VAL A 157 14.26 -7.17 -15.29
CA VAL A 157 15.51 -7.94 -15.36
C VAL A 157 16.66 -7.05 -15.78
N ASP A 158 17.87 -7.31 -15.26
CA ASP A 158 19.07 -6.56 -15.66
C ASP A 158 19.66 -7.01 -17.01
N GLN A 159 19.37 -8.25 -17.42
CA GLN A 159 19.81 -8.86 -18.67
C GLN A 159 18.91 -10.06 -19.05
N ILE A 160 18.98 -10.50 -20.32
CA ILE A 160 18.10 -11.56 -20.84
C ILE A 160 18.36 -12.91 -20.15
N ARG A 161 19.64 -13.29 -20.02
CA ARG A 161 20.08 -14.55 -19.42
C ARG A 161 21.41 -14.45 -18.68
N ILE A 162 21.65 -15.42 -17.82
CA ILE A 162 22.98 -15.82 -17.30
C ILE A 162 23.17 -17.33 -17.53
N ASP A 163 24.38 -17.84 -17.39
CA ASP A 163 24.64 -19.27 -17.57
C ASP A 163 24.39 -20.02 -16.25
N GLY A 164 23.51 -21.02 -16.24
CA GLY A 164 23.25 -21.85 -15.06
C GLY A 164 21.78 -22.19 -14.81
N LYS A 165 21.49 -22.74 -13.63
CA LYS A 165 20.14 -23.10 -13.18
C LYS A 165 19.26 -21.85 -13.12
N TYR A 166 18.06 -21.92 -13.70
CA TYR A 166 17.12 -20.79 -13.85
C TYR A 166 17.71 -19.54 -14.55
N GLY A 167 18.72 -19.72 -15.40
CA GLY A 167 19.43 -18.62 -16.06
C GLY A 167 18.64 -17.83 -17.12
N GLU A 168 17.49 -18.30 -17.60
CA GLU A 168 16.67 -17.64 -18.64
C GLU A 168 15.75 -16.54 -18.06
N LEU A 169 16.36 -15.51 -17.46
CA LEU A 169 15.74 -14.49 -16.62
C LEU A 169 14.54 -13.79 -17.28
N GLU A 170 14.68 -13.36 -18.54
CA GLU A 170 13.61 -12.62 -19.23
C GLU A 170 12.37 -13.49 -19.48
N SER A 171 12.52 -14.81 -19.66
CA SER A 171 11.36 -15.71 -19.80
C SER A 171 10.50 -15.75 -18.53
N PHE A 172 11.12 -15.73 -17.35
CA PHE A 172 10.39 -15.72 -16.07
C PHE A 172 9.55 -14.46 -15.92
N VAL A 173 10.13 -13.31 -16.30
CA VAL A 173 9.49 -12.01 -16.23
C VAL A 173 8.44 -11.82 -17.35
N VAL A 174 8.64 -12.39 -18.54
CA VAL A 174 7.61 -12.43 -19.61
C VAL A 174 6.36 -13.17 -19.15
N GLN A 175 6.51 -14.37 -18.57
CA GLN A 175 5.40 -15.16 -18.06
C GLN A 175 4.72 -14.48 -16.86
N MET A 176 5.50 -13.97 -15.91
CA MET A 176 5.00 -13.19 -14.76
C MET A 176 4.14 -12.00 -15.20
N VAL A 177 4.62 -11.22 -16.18
CA VAL A 177 3.87 -10.09 -16.74
C VAL A 177 2.58 -10.54 -17.43
N ALA A 178 2.55 -11.70 -18.08
CA ALA A 178 1.33 -12.23 -18.69
C ALA A 178 0.32 -12.70 -17.62
N ASP A 179 0.78 -13.45 -16.62
CA ASP A 179 -0.04 -13.94 -15.50
C ASP A 179 -0.69 -12.78 -14.74
N ILE A 180 0.08 -11.75 -14.39
CA ILE A 180 -0.45 -10.53 -13.74
C ILE A 180 -1.47 -9.83 -14.64
N ASN A 181 -1.21 -9.74 -15.95
CA ASN A 181 -2.09 -9.06 -16.91
C ASN A 181 -3.42 -9.78 -17.16
N LEU A 182 -3.58 -11.06 -16.78
CA LEU A 182 -4.91 -11.71 -16.75
C LEU A 182 -5.83 -11.12 -15.67
N ARG A 183 -5.27 -10.49 -14.63
CA ARG A 183 -5.99 -10.06 -13.42
C ARG A 183 -5.89 -8.56 -13.12
N ILE A 184 -5.51 -7.74 -14.11
CA ILE A 184 -5.43 -6.27 -13.94
C ILE A 184 -6.79 -5.63 -13.71
N LEU A 185 -6.86 -4.78 -12.68
CA LEU A 185 -8.10 -4.13 -12.24
C LEU A 185 -8.49 -2.92 -13.09
N ASN A 186 -7.56 -2.40 -13.90
CA ASN A 186 -7.77 -1.28 -14.79
C ASN A 186 -6.76 -1.33 -15.95
N PRO A 187 -7.12 -0.97 -17.19
CA PRO A 187 -6.17 -0.92 -18.31
C PRO A 187 -4.90 -0.08 -18.07
N ILE A 188 -4.95 0.96 -17.22
CA ILE A 188 -3.75 1.74 -16.88
C ILE A 188 -2.75 0.94 -16.02
N HIS A 189 -3.23 -0.06 -15.26
CA HIS A 189 -2.41 -0.93 -14.42
C HIS A 189 -1.65 -2.01 -15.21
N ARG A 190 -1.77 -2.06 -16.54
CA ARG A 190 -1.10 -3.07 -17.38
C ARG A 190 0.39 -3.16 -17.06
N PHE A 191 0.82 -4.36 -16.69
CA PHE A 191 2.22 -4.70 -16.45
C PHE A 191 2.96 -4.89 -17.77
N HIS A 192 4.26 -4.61 -17.74
CA HIS A 192 5.15 -4.79 -18.88
C HIS A 192 6.49 -5.37 -18.42
N VAL A 193 7.20 -6.02 -19.34
CA VAL A 193 8.60 -6.43 -19.15
C VAL A 193 9.50 -5.20 -19.29
N HIS A 194 10.39 -4.98 -18.32
CA HIS A 194 11.40 -3.93 -18.37
C HIS A 194 12.80 -4.54 -18.23
N ASN A 195 13.47 -4.75 -19.36
CA ASN A 195 14.87 -5.15 -19.38
C ASN A 195 15.74 -3.89 -19.33
N THR A 196 16.40 -3.63 -18.19
CA THR A 196 17.24 -2.43 -18.03
C THR A 196 18.50 -2.51 -18.90
N GLN A 197 18.99 -3.72 -19.20
CA GLN A 197 20.26 -3.98 -19.89
C GLN A 197 21.47 -3.36 -19.15
N THR A 198 21.44 -3.44 -17.81
CA THR A 198 22.32 -2.71 -16.88
C THR A 198 23.80 -2.73 -17.28
N LYS A 199 24.36 -3.92 -17.54
CA LYS A 199 25.76 -4.08 -17.96
C LYS A 199 26.03 -3.52 -19.36
N ALA A 200 25.14 -3.78 -20.32
CA ALA A 200 25.33 -3.40 -21.73
C ALA A 200 25.20 -1.88 -21.95
N LYS A 201 24.40 -1.18 -21.15
CA LYS A 201 24.26 0.28 -21.18
C LYS A 201 25.24 1.02 -20.26
N ASN A 202 26.02 0.30 -19.46
CA ASN A 202 26.84 0.87 -18.38
C ASN A 202 26.02 1.78 -17.45
N ASP A 203 24.85 1.32 -17.02
CA ASP A 203 23.97 2.07 -16.11
C ASP A 203 24.61 2.14 -14.71
N VAL A 204 25.39 3.20 -14.46
CA VAL A 204 26.18 3.40 -13.24
C VAL A 204 25.36 3.40 -11.95
N GLU A 205 24.04 3.58 -12.02
CA GLU A 205 23.15 3.54 -10.86
C GLU A 205 22.63 2.12 -10.63
N GLN A 206 22.22 1.41 -11.68
CA GLN A 206 21.80 0.01 -11.57
C GLN A 206 22.98 -0.95 -11.33
N LEU A 207 24.20 -0.62 -11.77
CA LEU A 207 25.43 -1.35 -11.44
C LEU A 207 25.74 -1.38 -9.92
N LYS A 208 25.11 -0.52 -9.12
CA LYS A 208 25.24 -0.49 -7.65
C LYS A 208 24.06 -1.14 -6.92
N ALA A 209 23.07 -1.65 -7.66
CA ALA A 209 21.85 -2.21 -7.12
C ALA A 209 22.01 -3.68 -6.69
N LEU A 210 21.10 -4.12 -5.84
CA LEU A 210 21.12 -5.47 -5.27
C LEU A 210 21.03 -6.55 -6.36
N THR A 211 20.08 -6.46 -7.29
CA THR A 211 19.91 -7.46 -8.35
C THR A 211 21.16 -7.65 -9.19
N PHE A 212 21.84 -6.55 -9.55
CA PHE A 212 23.11 -6.62 -10.27
C PHE A 212 24.24 -7.27 -9.45
N PHE A 213 24.31 -7.03 -8.14
CA PHE A 213 25.24 -7.76 -7.27
C PHE A 213 24.93 -9.27 -7.25
N SER A 214 23.66 -9.69 -7.14
CA SER A 214 23.29 -11.11 -7.22
C SER A 214 23.74 -11.74 -8.55
N LEU A 215 23.53 -11.03 -9.66
CA LEU A 215 23.95 -11.51 -10.98
C LEU A 215 25.48 -11.57 -11.13
N SER A 216 26.23 -10.72 -10.43
CA SER A 216 27.70 -10.81 -10.39
C SER A 216 28.21 -12.06 -9.66
N LEU A 217 27.39 -12.68 -8.80
CA LEU A 217 27.62 -13.99 -8.19
C LEU A 217 27.12 -15.15 -9.08
N ASN A 218 26.72 -14.87 -10.33
CA ASN A 218 26.05 -15.79 -11.23
C ASN A 218 24.76 -16.40 -10.66
N LYS A 219 23.99 -15.60 -9.90
CA LYS A 219 22.71 -16.01 -9.29
C LYS A 219 21.53 -15.25 -9.90
N PRO A 220 20.51 -15.96 -10.44
CA PRO A 220 19.29 -15.36 -10.96
C PRO A 220 18.64 -14.37 -9.97
N ALA A 221 18.31 -13.17 -10.44
CA ALA A 221 17.62 -12.16 -9.67
C ALA A 221 16.59 -11.44 -10.55
N LEU A 222 15.36 -11.33 -10.04
CA LEU A 222 14.22 -10.70 -10.71
C LEU A 222 13.63 -9.62 -9.79
N THR A 223 13.03 -8.59 -10.39
CA THR A 223 12.34 -7.53 -9.63
C THR A 223 10.89 -7.40 -10.08
N ASN A 224 9.98 -7.11 -9.15
CA ASN A 224 8.63 -6.67 -9.46
C ASN A 224 8.36 -5.29 -8.85
N GLU A 225 7.86 -4.38 -9.67
CA GLU A 225 7.60 -2.98 -9.33
C GLU A 225 6.10 -2.68 -9.43
N THR A 226 5.49 -2.17 -8.35
CA THR A 226 4.08 -1.73 -8.37
C THR A 226 3.97 -0.22 -8.25
N SER A 227 2.95 0.38 -8.86
CA SER A 227 2.85 1.83 -8.93
C SER A 227 2.54 2.49 -7.59
N LYS A 228 3.37 3.48 -7.21
CA LYS A 228 3.11 4.42 -6.10
C LYS A 228 1.83 5.26 -6.28
N GLU A 229 1.20 5.25 -7.46
CA GLU A 229 -0.11 5.88 -7.68
C GLU A 229 -1.29 4.98 -7.24
N LEU A 230 -1.04 3.70 -6.93
CA LEU A 230 -2.03 2.75 -6.37
C LEU A 230 -2.13 2.88 -4.86
N ASP A 231 -3.28 2.48 -4.29
CA ASP A 231 -3.41 2.26 -2.85
C ASP A 231 -2.68 0.97 -2.43
N VAL A 232 -2.29 0.90 -1.15
CA VAL A 232 -1.44 -0.20 -0.63
C VAL A 232 -2.05 -1.59 -0.86
N PRO A 233 -3.35 -1.84 -0.60
CA PRO A 233 -3.97 -3.13 -0.91
C PRO A 233 -3.84 -3.56 -2.38
N THR A 234 -3.95 -2.62 -3.33
CA THR A 234 -3.79 -2.91 -4.76
C THR A 234 -2.34 -3.16 -5.16
N ARG A 235 -1.37 -2.49 -4.52
CA ARG A 235 0.06 -2.81 -4.71
C ARG A 235 0.36 -4.23 -4.24
N VAL A 236 -0.06 -4.54 -3.02
CA VAL A 236 0.10 -5.86 -2.41
C VAL A 236 -0.55 -6.96 -3.26
N PHE A 237 -1.73 -6.70 -3.85
CA PHE A 237 -2.36 -7.61 -4.79
C PHE A 237 -1.48 -7.95 -6.00
N TYR A 238 -0.88 -6.95 -6.65
CA TYR A 238 -0.02 -7.20 -7.82
C TYR A 238 1.32 -7.84 -7.45
N HIS A 239 1.91 -7.51 -6.30
CA HIS A 239 3.09 -8.20 -5.79
C HIS A 239 2.82 -9.67 -5.48
N LEU A 240 1.69 -9.98 -4.83
CA LEU A 240 1.29 -11.37 -4.56
C LEU A 240 1.02 -12.16 -5.85
N LEU A 241 0.42 -11.55 -6.89
CA LEU A 241 0.32 -12.18 -8.21
C LEU A 241 1.68 -12.50 -8.83
N ALA A 242 2.65 -11.59 -8.69
CA ALA A 242 4.01 -11.77 -9.18
C ALA A 242 4.72 -12.92 -8.44
N ILE A 243 4.52 -13.02 -7.12
CA ILE A 243 5.02 -14.11 -6.27
C ILE A 243 4.37 -15.45 -6.67
N GLU A 244 3.03 -15.53 -6.70
CA GLU A 244 2.31 -16.77 -7.08
C GLU A 244 2.77 -17.29 -8.46
N SER A 245 3.01 -16.39 -9.41
CA SER A 245 3.58 -16.73 -10.72
C SER A 245 4.98 -17.33 -10.62
N LEU A 246 5.92 -16.67 -9.94
CA LEU A 246 7.30 -17.16 -9.85
C LEU A 246 7.38 -18.51 -9.11
N LEU A 247 6.62 -18.69 -8.03
CA LEU A 247 6.52 -19.97 -7.32
C LEU A 247 6.07 -21.08 -8.27
N GLY A 248 5.01 -20.83 -9.04
CA GLY A 248 4.49 -21.76 -10.04
C GLY A 248 5.50 -22.10 -11.14
N GLN A 249 6.22 -21.11 -11.67
CA GLN A 249 7.26 -21.30 -12.68
C GLN A 249 8.48 -22.08 -12.16
N LEU A 250 8.79 -21.98 -10.87
CA LEU A 250 9.83 -22.78 -10.21
C LEU A 250 9.32 -24.18 -9.80
N GLY A 251 8.03 -24.46 -9.89
CA GLY A 251 7.42 -25.69 -9.39
C GLY A 251 7.36 -25.80 -7.85
N ILE A 252 7.44 -24.66 -7.16
CA ILE A 252 7.22 -24.53 -5.72
C ILE A 252 5.70 -24.52 -5.49
N THR A 253 5.18 -25.50 -4.76
CA THR A 253 3.73 -25.58 -4.47
C THR A 253 3.42 -24.98 -3.12
N PHE A 254 2.25 -24.34 -3.01
CA PHE A 254 1.84 -23.65 -1.80
C PHE A 254 0.32 -23.69 -1.60
N GLU A 255 -0.08 -23.53 -0.35
CA GLU A 255 -1.46 -23.29 0.07
C GLU A 255 -1.58 -21.84 0.58
N ARG A 256 -2.77 -21.24 0.50
CA ARG A 256 -3.12 -20.02 1.25
C ARG A 256 -4.49 -20.10 1.89
N ASP A 257 -4.71 -19.36 2.97
CA ASP A 257 -5.96 -19.40 3.76
C ASP A 257 -6.99 -18.31 3.40
N PHE A 258 -6.78 -17.61 2.28
CA PHE A 258 -7.59 -16.48 1.84
C PHE A 258 -7.75 -16.44 0.31
N GLU A 259 -8.80 -15.78 -0.19
CA GLU A 259 -8.95 -15.51 -1.63
C GLU A 259 -8.13 -14.28 -2.04
N LEU A 260 -7.21 -14.45 -3.00
CA LEU A 260 -6.35 -13.36 -3.48
C LEU A 260 -7.14 -12.32 -4.30
N ASN A 261 -7.69 -11.31 -3.62
CA ASN A 261 -8.29 -10.11 -4.20
C ASN A 261 -8.06 -8.88 -3.28
N VAL A 262 -8.27 -7.67 -3.81
CA VAL A 262 -7.96 -6.41 -3.10
C VAL A 262 -8.80 -6.21 -1.84
N ALA A 263 -10.07 -6.65 -1.83
CA ALA A 263 -10.93 -6.51 -0.66
C ALA A 263 -10.44 -7.38 0.50
N THR A 264 -10.11 -8.65 0.22
CA THR A 264 -9.51 -9.56 1.20
C THR A 264 -8.18 -9.02 1.73
N ILE A 265 -7.28 -8.57 0.85
CA ILE A 265 -5.99 -7.99 1.25
C ILE A 265 -6.20 -6.77 2.15
N LYS A 266 -7.13 -5.88 1.83
CA LYS A 266 -7.44 -4.71 2.66
C LYS A 266 -7.79 -5.12 4.10
N THR A 267 -8.59 -6.18 4.27
CA THR A 267 -8.92 -6.74 5.59
C THR A 267 -7.69 -7.36 6.27
N LEU A 268 -6.84 -8.11 5.56
CA LEU A 268 -5.63 -8.73 6.14
C LEU A 268 -4.52 -7.73 6.53
N LEU A 269 -4.62 -6.47 6.08
CA LEU A 269 -3.76 -5.34 6.46
C LEU A 269 -4.33 -4.50 7.64
N ASN A 270 -5.53 -4.82 8.14
CA ASN A 270 -6.05 -4.25 9.37
C ASN A 270 -5.33 -4.86 10.59
N THR A 271 -5.33 -4.15 11.72
CA THR A 271 -4.76 -4.65 12.98
C THR A 271 -5.75 -5.50 13.79
N GLU A 272 -6.94 -5.77 13.28
CA GLU A 272 -8.05 -6.42 13.99
C GLU A 272 -7.70 -7.79 14.58
N SER A 273 -6.84 -8.57 13.90
CA SER A 273 -6.35 -9.87 14.37
C SER A 273 -4.97 -9.80 15.03
N LEU A 274 -4.27 -8.67 14.94
CA LEU A 274 -2.89 -8.54 15.38
C LEU A 274 -2.79 -8.18 16.86
N TYR A 275 -1.80 -8.75 17.55
CA TYR A 275 -1.40 -8.37 18.90
C TYR A 275 0.11 -8.07 18.96
N ALA A 276 0.55 -7.43 20.04
CA ALA A 276 1.92 -7.45 20.49
C ALA A 276 2.01 -8.22 21.82
N LYS A 277 2.99 -9.12 21.95
CA LYS A 277 3.47 -9.58 23.25
C LYS A 277 4.79 -8.89 23.56
N ILE A 278 4.97 -8.42 24.79
CA ILE A 278 6.20 -7.74 25.23
C ILE A 278 6.69 -8.44 26.51
N GLU A 279 7.93 -8.93 26.47
CA GLU A 279 8.60 -9.68 27.57
C GLU A 279 7.74 -10.81 28.17
N ASP A 280 6.90 -11.44 27.34
CA ASP A 280 5.86 -12.44 27.67
C ASP A 280 4.85 -12.04 28.77
N SER A 281 5.06 -10.91 29.45
CA SER A 281 4.35 -10.43 30.63
C SER A 281 3.26 -9.42 30.28
N ILE A 282 3.28 -8.91 29.04
CA ILE A 282 2.34 -7.94 28.48
C ILE A 282 1.74 -8.50 27.20
N PHE A 283 0.41 -8.52 27.11
CA PHE A 283 -0.35 -8.76 25.88
C PHE A 283 -1.10 -7.48 25.50
N LEU A 284 -0.97 -7.03 24.26
CA LEU A 284 -1.56 -5.80 23.75
C LEU A 284 -2.26 -6.06 22.41
N PRO A 285 -3.61 -6.14 22.39
CA PRO A 285 -4.38 -6.12 21.15
C PRO A 285 -4.06 -4.86 20.35
N LEU A 286 -3.88 -4.96 19.03
CA LEU A 286 -3.56 -3.82 18.17
C LEU A 286 -4.78 -3.22 17.44
N ASP A 287 -5.95 -3.83 17.60
CA ASP A 287 -7.21 -3.32 17.09
C ASP A 287 -7.61 -2.02 17.81
N SER A 288 -7.98 -1.00 17.02
CA SER A 288 -8.61 0.23 17.51
C SER A 288 -7.88 0.93 18.67
N LEU A 289 -6.56 0.74 18.79
CA LEU A 289 -5.74 1.32 19.87
C LEU A 289 -5.88 2.85 19.94
N ARG A 290 -5.94 3.37 21.16
CA ARG A 290 -5.82 4.81 21.42
C ARG A 290 -4.45 5.31 20.93
N THR A 291 -4.44 6.52 20.38
CA THR A 291 -3.23 7.16 19.81
C THR A 291 -2.12 7.42 20.83
N HIS A 292 -2.46 7.39 22.12
CA HIS A 292 -1.55 7.52 23.25
C HIS A 292 -1.96 6.53 24.34
N LEU A 293 -1.01 5.74 24.83
CA LEU A 293 -1.15 4.92 26.04
C LEU A 293 -0.25 5.54 27.12
N THR A 294 -0.87 6.05 28.17
CA THR A 294 -0.17 6.65 29.31
C THR A 294 0.16 5.60 30.36
N TYR A 295 1.17 5.86 31.20
CA TYR A 295 1.52 4.98 32.32
C TYR A 295 1.78 3.54 31.84
N PHE A 296 2.48 3.36 30.72
CA PHE A 296 2.62 2.06 30.08
C PHE A 296 3.86 1.32 30.63
N PRO A 297 3.72 0.17 31.30
CA PRO A 297 4.85 -0.51 31.93
C PRO A 297 5.83 -1.03 30.88
N LEU A 298 7.11 -0.72 31.05
CA LEU A 298 8.22 -1.29 30.28
C LEU A 298 9.40 -1.59 31.21
N PRO A 299 10.23 -2.59 30.88
CA PRO A 299 11.36 -2.97 31.70
C PRO A 299 12.44 -1.87 31.67
N LYS A 300 13.12 -1.67 32.79
CA LYS A 300 14.34 -0.86 32.86
C LYS A 300 15.49 -1.55 32.12
N GLN A 301 15.48 -1.44 30.79
CA GLN A 301 16.54 -1.92 29.92
C GLN A 301 17.41 -0.74 29.47
N SER A 302 18.72 -0.96 29.39
CA SER A 302 19.66 0.02 28.86
C SER A 302 19.59 0.17 27.33
N ASN A 303 18.98 -0.80 26.63
CA ASN A 303 18.87 -0.81 25.17
C ASN A 303 17.55 -1.43 24.69
N LEU A 304 16.71 -0.67 23.99
CA LEU A 304 15.43 -1.16 23.46
C LEU A 304 15.58 -2.20 22.33
N LYS A 305 16.78 -2.38 21.73
CA LYS A 305 17.04 -3.52 20.82
C LYS A 305 16.90 -4.88 21.52
N GLN A 306 17.01 -4.92 22.85
CA GLN A 306 16.85 -6.15 23.65
C GLN A 306 15.40 -6.41 24.09
N LEU A 307 14.49 -5.44 23.90
CA LEU A 307 13.09 -5.56 24.30
C LEU A 307 12.42 -6.66 23.47
N LYS A 308 12.08 -7.79 24.10
CA LYS A 308 11.45 -8.93 23.42
C LYS A 308 10.03 -8.52 22.98
N ILE A 309 9.82 -8.39 21.68
CA ILE A 309 8.50 -8.16 21.08
C ILE A 309 8.13 -9.26 20.08
N GLU A 310 6.98 -9.90 20.29
CA GLU A 310 6.40 -10.88 19.39
C GLU A 310 5.06 -10.39 18.83
N SER A 311 4.78 -10.73 17.58
CA SER A 311 3.50 -10.48 16.91
C SER A 311 3.32 -11.52 15.81
N GLN A 312 2.11 -11.67 15.29
CA GLN A 312 1.92 -12.46 14.06
C GLN A 312 2.51 -11.75 12.84
N SER A 313 2.68 -10.43 12.89
CA SER A 313 3.36 -9.66 11.83
C SER A 313 4.85 -9.47 12.13
N HIS A 314 5.66 -9.58 11.08
CA HIS A 314 7.10 -9.34 11.12
C HIS A 314 7.47 -7.86 10.88
N LEU A 315 6.47 -6.98 10.77
CA LEU A 315 6.63 -5.53 10.55
C LEU A 315 6.28 -4.70 11.80
N LEU A 316 6.05 -5.36 12.94
CA LEU A 316 5.79 -4.66 14.19
C LEU A 316 7.10 -4.18 14.83
N GLY A 317 7.09 -2.97 15.40
CA GLY A 317 8.22 -2.46 16.17
C GLY A 317 7.86 -1.33 17.12
N ILE A 318 8.68 -1.17 18.16
CA ILE A 318 8.62 -0.03 19.08
C ILE A 318 9.85 0.83 18.80
N VAL A 319 9.64 2.08 18.40
CA VAL A 319 10.72 3.01 18.04
C VAL A 319 10.73 4.23 18.96
N PRO A 320 11.90 4.82 19.27
CA PRO A 320 11.98 6.03 20.07
C PRO A 320 11.20 7.20 19.46
N SER A 321 10.73 8.08 20.34
CA SER A 321 10.06 9.33 20.00
C SER A 321 10.67 10.48 20.81
N LYS A 322 10.19 11.70 20.58
CA LYS A 322 10.63 12.87 21.35
C LYS A 322 10.24 12.73 22.83
N ASN A 323 11.05 13.31 23.70
CA ASN A 323 10.80 13.44 25.15
C ASN A 323 10.63 12.08 25.88
N GLY A 324 11.43 11.07 25.51
CA GLY A 324 11.44 9.77 26.19
C GLY A 324 10.20 8.89 25.97
N LYS A 325 9.28 9.30 25.09
CA LYS A 325 8.15 8.47 24.66
C LYS A 325 8.57 7.49 23.58
N LEU A 326 7.81 6.42 23.39
CA LEU A 326 8.03 5.45 22.31
C LEU A 326 6.81 5.41 21.39
N ASN A 327 7.01 5.10 20.11
CA ASN A 327 5.94 4.89 19.14
C ASN A 327 5.84 3.40 18.82
N LEU A 328 4.65 2.81 18.95
CA LEU A 328 4.36 1.47 18.45
C LEU A 328 3.92 1.56 16.98
N HIS A 329 4.58 0.83 16.10
CA HIS A 329 4.39 0.85 14.64
C HIS A 329 4.08 -0.54 14.09
N TYR A 330 3.27 -0.58 13.03
CA TYR A 330 3.12 -1.71 12.11
C TYR A 330 3.44 -1.19 10.71
N GLY A 331 4.55 -1.66 10.14
CA GLY A 331 5.17 -1.01 8.99
C GLY A 331 5.49 0.46 9.28
N SER A 332 5.25 1.34 8.31
CA SER A 332 5.34 2.79 8.52
C SER A 332 4.18 3.40 9.32
N ARG A 333 3.10 2.65 9.61
CA ARG A 333 1.93 3.17 10.33
C ARG A 333 2.17 3.14 11.83
N LYS A 334 2.32 4.33 12.44
CA LYS A 334 2.22 4.47 13.90
C LYS A 334 0.81 4.07 14.36
N LEU A 335 0.73 3.10 15.26
CA LEU A 335 -0.49 2.65 15.91
C LEU A 335 -0.76 3.46 17.19
N SER A 336 0.24 3.60 18.05
CA SER A 336 0.11 4.33 19.32
C SER A 336 1.42 4.98 19.77
N THR A 337 1.32 5.87 20.75
CA THR A 337 2.44 6.51 21.44
C THR A 337 2.44 6.06 22.89
N LEU A 338 3.39 5.20 23.26
CA LEU A 338 3.58 4.72 24.61
C LEU A 338 4.29 5.81 25.44
N SER A 339 3.73 6.17 26.58
CA SER A 339 4.41 7.00 27.58
C SER A 339 4.89 6.07 28.69
N PRO A 340 6.18 5.67 28.69
CA PRO A 340 6.67 4.57 29.52
C PRO A 340 6.68 4.90 31.01
N GLN A 341 6.42 3.88 31.82
CA GLN A 341 6.87 3.80 33.20
C GLN A 341 7.86 2.64 33.30
N TRP A 342 9.04 2.94 33.84
CA TRP A 342 10.17 2.02 33.85
C TRP A 342 10.22 1.23 35.16
N TYR A 343 9.98 -0.07 35.06
CA TYR A 343 9.95 -1.00 36.21
C TYR A 343 11.08 -2.02 36.13
N GLU A 344 11.50 -2.56 37.28
CA GLU A 344 12.11 -3.90 37.27
C GLU A 344 11.00 -4.89 36.90
N PHE A 345 11.27 -5.83 36.00
CA PHE A 345 10.32 -6.89 35.67
C PHE A 345 10.68 -8.13 36.49
N GLU A 346 9.67 -8.76 37.08
CA GLU A 346 9.81 -10.03 37.79
C GLU A 346 8.78 -11.03 37.28
N HIS A 347 9.17 -12.30 37.17
CA HIS A 347 8.40 -13.32 36.45
C HIS A 347 7.92 -14.45 37.38
N SER A 348 7.84 -14.21 38.70
CA SER A 348 7.39 -15.22 39.67
C SER A 348 5.88 -15.45 39.63
N LEU A 349 5.10 -14.45 39.22
CA LEU A 349 3.65 -14.57 39.03
C LEU A 349 3.33 -15.16 37.65
N GLN A 350 2.92 -16.42 37.60
CA GLN A 350 2.60 -17.13 36.35
C GLN A 350 1.10 -17.09 36.00
N ASN A 351 0.23 -17.21 37.00
CA ASN A 351 -1.22 -17.23 36.84
C ASN A 351 -1.89 -16.46 37.98
N VAL A 352 -3.06 -15.89 37.70
CA VAL A 352 -3.92 -15.18 38.66
C VAL A 352 -5.31 -15.81 38.64
N LYS A 353 -5.92 -15.99 39.81
CA LYS A 353 -7.33 -16.41 39.91
C LYS A 353 -8.24 -15.19 39.77
N ILE A 354 -9.18 -15.24 38.84
CA ILE A 354 -10.12 -14.16 38.52
C ILE A 354 -11.53 -14.74 38.49
N LYS A 355 -12.49 -14.15 39.21
CA LYS A 355 -13.92 -14.43 38.97
C LYS A 355 -14.38 -13.55 37.81
N VAL A 356 -14.82 -14.18 36.73
CA VAL A 356 -15.28 -13.53 35.49
C VAL A 356 -16.78 -13.75 35.39
N ASP A 357 -17.57 -12.68 35.47
CA ASP A 357 -19.03 -12.76 35.59
C ASP A 357 -19.51 -13.73 36.72
N GLY A 358 -18.71 -13.87 37.78
CA GLY A 358 -18.94 -14.79 38.91
C GLY A 358 -18.27 -16.17 38.81
N GLU A 359 -17.82 -16.59 37.62
CA GLU A 359 -17.14 -17.89 37.43
C GLU A 359 -15.64 -17.77 37.70
N LEU A 360 -15.10 -18.58 38.61
CA LEU A 360 -13.67 -18.57 38.97
C LEU A 360 -12.82 -19.24 37.88
N GLN A 361 -11.86 -18.49 37.34
CA GLN A 361 -10.94 -18.92 36.28
C GLN A 361 -9.49 -18.71 36.72
N SER A 362 -8.58 -19.59 36.28
CA SER A 362 -7.13 -19.38 36.40
C SER A 362 -6.60 -18.81 35.09
N VAL A 363 -6.12 -17.57 35.11
CA VAL A 363 -5.74 -16.80 33.93
C VAL A 363 -4.23 -16.55 33.95
N PRO A 364 -3.48 -16.90 32.88
CA PRO A 364 -2.04 -16.66 32.83
C PRO A 364 -1.73 -15.16 32.72
N ILE A 365 -0.61 -14.74 33.30
CA ILE A 365 -0.04 -13.41 33.04
C ILE A 365 0.29 -13.24 31.55
N GLY A 366 0.24 -12.01 31.04
CA GLY A 366 0.50 -11.75 29.62
C GLY A 366 -0.62 -12.26 28.70
N SER A 367 -1.88 -12.11 29.13
CA SER A 367 -3.04 -12.64 28.40
C SER A 367 -4.25 -11.68 28.41
N ILE A 368 -5.38 -12.16 27.88
CA ILE A 368 -6.66 -11.44 27.79
C ILE A 368 -7.78 -12.31 28.36
N VAL A 369 -8.62 -11.71 29.20
CA VAL A 369 -9.82 -12.31 29.77
C VAL A 369 -11.05 -11.57 29.24
N TYR A 370 -12.13 -12.30 28.96
CA TYR A 370 -13.35 -11.74 28.37
C TYR A 370 -14.53 -11.82 29.36
N ALA A 371 -15.03 -10.67 29.78
CA ALA A 371 -16.16 -10.53 30.71
C ALA A 371 -17.35 -9.87 30.00
N LYS A 372 -18.59 -10.26 30.37
CA LYS A 372 -19.82 -9.61 29.89
C LYS A 372 -20.20 -8.44 30.78
N GLN A 373 -19.97 -8.57 32.09
CA GLN A 373 -20.45 -7.67 33.14
C GLN A 373 -19.35 -7.25 34.11
N SER A 374 -18.59 -8.20 34.67
CA SER A 374 -17.68 -7.92 35.79
C SER A 374 -16.46 -8.84 35.88
N VAL A 375 -15.44 -8.36 36.60
CA VAL A 375 -14.27 -9.13 37.03
C VAL A 375 -13.97 -8.88 38.52
N GLU A 376 -13.40 -9.89 39.18
CA GLU A 376 -12.85 -9.77 40.53
C GLU A 376 -11.54 -10.57 40.61
N PHE A 377 -10.47 -9.94 41.07
CA PHE A 377 -9.17 -10.59 41.26
C PHE A 377 -9.10 -11.17 42.68
N GLU A 378 -8.82 -12.46 42.84
CA GLU A 378 -8.61 -13.04 44.17
C GLU A 378 -7.38 -12.40 44.84
N PRO A 379 -7.39 -12.17 46.17
CA PRO A 379 -6.23 -11.66 46.90
C PRO A 379 -4.96 -12.52 46.68
N LEU A 380 -3.85 -11.86 46.36
CA LEU A 380 -2.56 -12.49 46.11
C LEU A 380 -1.59 -12.21 47.26
N ALA A 381 -0.90 -13.25 47.75
CA ALA A 381 0.16 -13.07 48.73
C ALA A 381 1.33 -12.27 48.12
N ASN A 382 1.76 -11.21 48.80
CA ASN A 382 2.87 -10.33 48.42
C ASN A 382 2.71 -9.57 47.08
N HIS A 383 1.53 -9.56 46.48
CA HIS A 383 1.27 -8.83 45.23
C HIS A 383 0.05 -7.93 45.38
N ARG A 384 0.06 -6.80 44.67
CA ARG A 384 -1.11 -5.93 44.48
C ARG A 384 -1.54 -5.92 43.02
N VAL A 385 -2.84 -5.73 42.79
CA VAL A 385 -3.40 -5.47 41.45
C VAL A 385 -3.88 -4.02 41.35
N ASN A 386 -3.54 -3.37 40.24
CA ASN A 386 -3.99 -2.03 39.87
C ASN A 386 -4.78 -2.12 38.56
N VAL A 387 -6.09 -1.86 38.63
CA VAL A 387 -7.03 -2.00 37.52
C VAL A 387 -7.20 -0.64 36.85
N ILE A 388 -6.40 -0.39 35.82
CA ILE A 388 -6.26 0.92 35.18
C ILE A 388 -7.59 1.40 34.59
N GLY A 389 -8.15 2.44 35.23
CA GLY A 389 -9.43 3.04 34.88
C GLY A 389 -10.50 2.85 35.95
N TYR A 390 -10.31 1.92 36.89
CA TYR A 390 -11.04 1.85 38.15
C TYR A 390 -10.33 2.69 39.23
N VAL A 391 -11.03 2.97 40.32
CA VAL A 391 -10.50 3.46 41.60
C VAL A 391 -11.46 2.98 42.68
N LEU A 392 -10.96 2.28 43.70
CA LEU A 392 -11.77 1.86 44.85
C LEU A 392 -12.40 3.09 45.57
N PRO A 393 -13.71 3.12 45.88
CA PRO A 393 -14.34 4.27 46.51
C PRO A 393 -13.68 4.66 47.85
N ASN A 394 -13.34 5.94 47.97
CA ASN A 394 -12.61 6.55 49.10
C ASN A 394 -11.14 6.09 49.27
N ASP A 395 -10.59 5.27 48.37
CA ASP A 395 -9.16 4.99 48.35
C ASP A 395 -8.39 6.13 47.66
N ASN A 396 -7.34 6.62 48.33
CA ASN A 396 -6.41 7.64 47.84
C ASN A 396 -4.96 7.13 47.85
N ASN A 397 -4.75 5.83 48.03
CA ASN A 397 -3.43 5.21 48.06
C ASN A 397 -2.74 5.34 46.68
N PRO A 398 -1.50 5.86 46.59
CA PRO A 398 -0.75 5.93 45.34
C PRO A 398 -0.35 4.55 44.79
N LEU A 399 -0.43 3.49 45.60
CA LEU A 399 -0.15 2.10 45.26
C LEU A 399 -1.38 1.24 45.60
N PRO A 400 -2.50 1.38 44.88
CA PRO A 400 -3.75 0.68 45.19
C PRO A 400 -3.57 -0.84 45.05
N ASN A 401 -4.41 -1.57 45.80
CA ASN A 401 -4.62 -3.00 45.64
C ASN A 401 -6.12 -3.31 45.54
N GLU A 402 -6.58 -3.62 44.35
CA GLU A 402 -8.01 -3.75 44.03
C GLU A 402 -8.47 -5.22 43.95
N SER A 403 -7.76 -6.10 44.65
CA SER A 403 -8.13 -7.51 44.83
C SER A 403 -9.26 -7.69 45.84
N GLY A 404 -10.10 -8.70 45.65
CA GLY A 404 -11.25 -9.00 46.52
C GLY A 404 -12.47 -8.10 46.30
N VAL A 405 -12.49 -7.33 45.20
CA VAL A 405 -13.56 -6.40 44.86
C VAL A 405 -14.12 -6.72 43.47
N THR A 406 -15.43 -6.89 43.37
CA THR A 406 -16.12 -7.05 42.09
C THR A 406 -16.22 -5.71 41.36
N ILE A 407 -15.58 -5.61 40.19
CA ILE A 407 -15.56 -4.41 39.35
C ILE A 407 -16.43 -4.65 38.12
N TYR A 408 -17.46 -3.83 37.91
CA TYR A 408 -18.35 -3.93 36.75
C TYR A 408 -17.87 -3.02 35.61
N LYS A 409 -18.23 -3.33 34.36
CA LYS A 409 -17.92 -2.51 33.17
C LYS A 409 -18.22 -1.01 33.36
N LYS A 410 -19.32 -0.68 34.05
CA LYS A 410 -19.78 0.69 34.32
C LYS A 410 -18.85 1.48 35.26
N ASP A 411 -18.01 0.79 36.04
CA ASP A 411 -17.13 1.40 37.04
C ASP A 411 -15.78 1.82 36.43
N PHE A 412 -15.47 1.34 35.22
CA PHE A 412 -14.28 1.74 34.46
C PHE A 412 -14.46 3.10 33.78
N LYS A 413 -13.52 4.01 34.04
CA LYS A 413 -13.42 5.33 33.38
C LYS A 413 -12.98 5.16 31.92
N PRO A 414 -13.84 5.44 30.90
CA PRO A 414 -13.58 5.07 29.50
C PRO A 414 -12.27 5.62 28.90
N GLN A 415 -11.78 6.77 29.38
CA GLN A 415 -10.56 7.41 28.87
C GLN A 415 -9.27 6.64 29.20
N TYR A 416 -9.31 5.67 30.12
CA TYR A 416 -8.17 4.84 30.51
C TYR A 416 -8.09 3.48 29.77
N SER A 417 -9.07 3.18 28.90
CA SER A 417 -9.03 1.99 28.05
C SER A 417 -7.87 2.03 27.04
N LEU A 418 -7.42 0.87 26.60
CA LEU A 418 -6.44 0.71 25.55
C LEU A 418 -6.97 1.08 24.16
N ASP A 419 -8.27 0.87 23.93
CA ASP A 419 -8.95 1.02 22.65
C ASP A 419 -9.90 2.22 22.62
N THR A 420 -10.25 2.70 21.43
CA THR A 420 -11.18 3.83 21.26
C THR A 420 -12.62 3.52 21.68
N ASN A 421 -13.02 2.24 21.70
CA ASN A 421 -14.40 1.81 21.99
C ASN A 421 -14.65 1.56 23.49
N ALA A 422 -13.62 1.73 24.33
CA ALA A 422 -13.65 1.48 25.77
C ALA A 422 -14.08 0.05 26.14
N LEU A 423 -13.49 -0.93 25.44
CA LEU A 423 -13.74 -2.35 25.64
C LEU A 423 -12.55 -3.10 26.23
N HIS A 424 -11.34 -2.53 26.24
CA HIS A 424 -10.12 -3.18 26.71
C HIS A 424 -9.45 -2.34 27.81
N PHE A 425 -9.28 -2.90 29.00
CA PHE A 425 -8.65 -2.26 30.16
C PHE A 425 -7.49 -3.11 30.68
N ARG A 426 -6.58 -2.51 31.44
CA ARG A 426 -5.40 -3.20 32.00
C ARG A 426 -5.65 -3.54 33.47
N ALA A 427 -5.34 -4.78 33.86
CA ALA A 427 -5.03 -5.13 35.24
C ALA A 427 -3.53 -5.38 35.32
N GLU A 428 -2.83 -4.58 36.11
CA GLU A 428 -1.38 -4.62 36.26
C GLU A 428 -1.01 -5.14 37.65
N PHE A 429 -0.12 -6.12 37.68
CA PHE A 429 0.30 -6.81 38.90
C PHE A 429 1.68 -6.34 39.31
N TYR A 430 1.87 -6.14 40.60
CA TYR A 430 3.11 -5.65 41.16
C TYR A 430 3.47 -6.38 42.44
N ARG A 431 4.74 -6.75 42.56
CA ARG A 431 5.37 -7.23 43.79
C ARG A 431 6.31 -6.15 44.29
N ASP A 432 6.03 -5.60 45.46
CA ASP A 432 6.68 -4.40 45.97
C ASP A 432 6.62 -3.24 44.93
N ASN A 433 7.77 -2.89 44.33
CA ASN A 433 7.93 -1.90 43.26
C ASN A 433 8.27 -2.53 41.89
N ALA A 434 8.34 -3.85 41.78
CA ALA A 434 8.57 -4.56 40.52
C ALA A 434 7.24 -4.86 39.82
N PHE A 435 7.27 -4.88 38.48
CA PHE A 435 6.13 -5.24 37.64
C PHE A 435 6.13 -6.76 37.41
N SER A 436 5.05 -7.41 37.85
CA SER A 436 4.84 -8.85 37.78
C SER A 436 4.13 -9.29 36.50
N GLY A 437 3.60 -8.34 35.73
CA GLY A 437 2.87 -8.58 34.48
C GLY A 437 1.51 -7.90 34.40
N MET A 438 0.82 -8.13 33.29
CA MET A 438 -0.46 -7.52 32.97
C MET A 438 -1.44 -8.51 32.34
N ILE A 439 -2.72 -8.39 32.69
CA ILE A 439 -3.84 -9.06 32.03
C ILE A 439 -4.76 -7.99 31.42
N ILE A 440 -5.23 -8.22 30.19
CA ILE A 440 -6.22 -7.36 29.56
C ILE A 440 -7.62 -7.84 29.94
N ILE A 441 -8.40 -6.97 30.59
CA ILE A 441 -9.83 -7.17 30.81
C ILE A 441 -10.54 -6.70 29.55
N SER A 442 -11.32 -7.57 28.91
CA SER A 442 -12.10 -7.23 27.73
C SER A 442 -13.60 -7.38 27.94
N PHE A 443 -14.33 -6.32 27.64
CA PHE A 443 -15.79 -6.29 27.54
C PHE A 443 -16.28 -6.34 26.07
N ALA A 444 -15.41 -6.75 25.15
CA ALA A 444 -15.78 -7.11 23.79
C ALA A 444 -16.25 -8.58 23.76
N LYS A 445 -17.01 -8.95 22.72
CA LYS A 445 -17.20 -10.38 22.42
C LYS A 445 -15.84 -10.98 22.04
N PRO A 446 -15.47 -12.18 22.53
CA PRO A 446 -14.31 -12.90 22.03
C PRO A 446 -14.39 -12.99 20.50
N LYS A 447 -13.31 -12.65 19.80
CA LYS A 447 -13.25 -12.88 18.35
C LYS A 447 -13.15 -14.39 18.14
N GLU A 448 -14.08 -14.95 17.39
CA GLU A 448 -14.00 -16.35 16.99
C GLU A 448 -12.66 -16.59 16.27
N LYS A 449 -11.89 -17.55 16.76
CA LYS A 449 -10.72 -18.06 16.04
C LYS A 449 -11.23 -18.80 14.81
N ARG A 450 -11.41 -18.09 13.70
CA ARG A 450 -11.60 -18.72 12.39
C ARG A 450 -10.41 -19.65 12.16
N ALA A 451 -10.69 -20.95 12.00
CA ALA A 451 -9.67 -21.88 11.58
C ALA A 451 -9.20 -21.48 10.18
N SER A 452 -7.90 -21.22 10.02
CA SER A 452 -7.30 -20.95 8.71
C SER A 452 -7.39 -22.21 7.86
N THR A 453 -8.38 -22.26 6.97
CA THR A 453 -8.53 -23.34 5.99
C THR A 453 -7.60 -23.06 4.81
N PHE A 454 -6.34 -23.48 4.95
CA PHE A 454 -5.36 -23.45 3.87
C PHE A 454 -5.87 -24.28 2.68
N GLN A 455 -5.88 -23.67 1.49
CA GLN A 455 -6.28 -24.30 0.24
C GLN A 455 -5.11 -24.31 -0.74
N GLN A 456 -4.84 -25.46 -1.33
CA GLN A 456 -3.82 -25.64 -2.36
C GLN A 456 -4.14 -24.75 -3.56
N VAL A 457 -3.20 -23.88 -3.94
CA VAL A 457 -3.33 -23.07 -5.16
C VAL A 457 -2.76 -23.86 -6.32
N LEU A 458 -3.56 -24.00 -7.39
CA LEU A 458 -3.11 -24.58 -8.65
C LEU A 458 -2.60 -23.46 -9.56
N TYR A 459 -1.29 -23.41 -9.77
CA TYR A 459 -0.71 -22.50 -10.76
C TYR A 459 -1.14 -22.90 -12.17
N THR A 460 -1.71 -21.96 -12.92
CA THR A 460 -2.04 -22.11 -14.35
C THR A 460 -1.43 -20.92 -15.09
N PRO A 461 -0.35 -21.11 -15.88
CA PRO A 461 0.29 -20.03 -16.60
C PRO A 461 -0.62 -19.44 -17.68
N ALA A 462 -0.52 -18.13 -17.90
CA ALA A 462 -1.16 -17.46 -19.02
C ALA A 462 -0.67 -18.02 -20.36
N VAL A 463 -1.60 -18.39 -21.24
CA VAL A 463 -1.29 -18.92 -22.58
C VAL A 463 -0.74 -17.81 -23.46
N HIS A 464 0.57 -17.79 -23.66
CA HIS A 464 1.21 -16.86 -24.59
C HIS A 464 0.84 -17.19 -26.04
N SER A 465 0.11 -16.28 -26.70
CA SER A 465 -0.11 -16.33 -28.14
C SER A 465 1.24 -16.11 -28.87
N LYS A 466 1.88 -17.21 -29.30
CA LYS A 466 3.14 -17.24 -30.07
C LYS A 466 4.34 -16.57 -29.38
N THR A 467 5.02 -17.30 -28.50
CA THR A 467 6.49 -17.56 -28.53
C THR A 467 6.87 -18.40 -27.29
N ALA A 468 6.61 -19.71 -27.31
CA ALA A 468 7.14 -20.71 -26.37
C ALA A 468 6.72 -22.13 -26.78
N LYS A 469 7.23 -22.63 -27.92
CA LYS A 469 7.05 -24.04 -28.33
C LYS A 469 8.42 -24.67 -28.62
N ALA A 470 9.31 -24.60 -27.63
CA ALA A 470 10.70 -25.05 -27.73
C ALA A 470 11.29 -25.64 -26.44
N THR A 471 10.48 -25.97 -25.42
CA THR A 471 10.99 -26.53 -24.15
C THR A 471 10.04 -27.52 -23.46
N GLN A 472 9.41 -28.43 -24.22
CA GLN A 472 8.67 -29.55 -23.62
C GLN A 472 8.65 -30.88 -24.41
N THR A 473 9.50 -31.03 -25.44
CA THR A 473 9.73 -32.30 -26.15
C THR A 473 11.21 -32.45 -26.53
N ALA A 474 12.05 -32.68 -25.53
CA ALA A 474 13.47 -33.03 -25.71
C ALA A 474 14.03 -33.80 -24.49
N LYS A 475 13.31 -34.84 -24.00
CA LYS A 475 13.83 -35.78 -22.99
C LYS A 475 13.10 -37.14 -22.88
N ILE A 476 12.50 -37.61 -23.98
CA ILE A 476 12.12 -39.02 -24.17
C ILE A 476 12.52 -39.38 -25.61
N ALA A 477 13.05 -40.59 -25.81
CA ALA A 477 13.57 -41.12 -27.06
C ALA A 477 14.87 -40.47 -27.59
N ASP A 478 16.00 -40.79 -26.94
CA ASP A 478 17.10 -41.39 -27.71
C ASP A 478 17.81 -42.48 -26.87
N SER A 479 17.31 -43.71 -27.00
CA SER A 479 17.98 -44.92 -26.54
C SER A 479 17.41 -46.17 -27.23
N LYS A 480 17.70 -46.34 -28.52
CA LYS A 480 17.92 -47.66 -29.19
C LYS A 480 18.15 -47.55 -30.70
N GLN A 481 19.24 -48.21 -31.15
CA GLN A 481 19.43 -48.89 -32.45
C GLN A 481 19.41 -47.98 -33.71
N THR A 482 20.52 -47.68 -34.40
CA THR A 482 21.54 -48.53 -35.06
C THR A 482 21.09 -49.18 -36.40
N GLN A 483 21.69 -48.70 -37.50
CA GLN A 483 21.95 -49.35 -38.83
C GLN A 483 20.80 -49.76 -39.78
N ALA A 484 20.70 -49.06 -40.93
CA ALA A 484 20.86 -49.55 -42.33
C ALA A 484 20.42 -48.42 -43.32
N LYS A 485 21.22 -47.85 -44.24
CA LYS A 485 21.94 -48.32 -45.44
C LYS A 485 21.10 -48.28 -46.76
N THR A 486 21.43 -47.29 -47.64
CA THR A 486 21.20 -47.25 -49.14
C THR A 486 19.74 -47.26 -49.67
N THR A 487 19.34 -46.66 -50.81
CA THR A 487 20.04 -46.35 -52.10
C THR A 487 19.32 -45.23 -52.93
N ASP A 488 19.92 -44.82 -54.05
CA ASP A 488 19.58 -43.73 -55.01
C ASP A 488 18.21 -43.71 -55.73
N SER A 489 17.74 -42.49 -56.09
CA SER A 489 17.46 -41.99 -57.48
C SER A 489 16.67 -40.65 -57.43
N LYS A 490 17.03 -39.56 -58.14
CA LYS A 490 16.70 -39.21 -59.57
C LYS A 490 15.23 -39.49 -59.94
N THR A 491 14.42 -38.63 -60.56
CA THR A 491 14.54 -37.30 -61.22
C THR A 491 13.11 -36.67 -61.28
N THR A 492 12.74 -35.48 -61.79
CA THR A 492 13.34 -34.50 -62.75
C THR A 492 12.75 -33.08 -62.50
N ASP A 493 13.15 -32.09 -63.32
CA ASP A 493 12.62 -30.72 -63.45
C ASP A 493 11.12 -30.52 -63.75
N SER A 494 10.62 -29.33 -63.39
CA SER A 494 10.03 -28.39 -64.36
C SER A 494 9.95 -26.95 -63.82
N GLN A 495 10.68 -26.03 -64.44
CA GLN A 495 10.54 -24.58 -64.23
C GLN A 495 9.46 -24.00 -65.14
N ALA A 496 8.68 -23.02 -64.66
CA ALA A 496 8.02 -22.03 -65.51
C ALA A 496 7.88 -20.69 -64.76
N THR A 497 8.49 -19.64 -65.30
CA THR A 497 8.42 -18.26 -64.79
C THR A 497 7.46 -17.42 -65.64
N LEU A 498 6.69 -16.51 -65.03
CA LEU A 498 6.71 -15.04 -65.28
C LEU A 498 5.52 -14.29 -64.63
N LYS A 499 5.75 -12.98 -64.42
CA LYS A 499 4.99 -11.94 -63.68
C LYS A 499 3.75 -11.38 -64.45
N PRO A 500 3.01 -10.35 -63.98
CA PRO A 500 2.37 -10.10 -62.67
C PRO A 500 0.93 -9.48 -62.74
N LYS A 501 0.16 -9.56 -61.62
CA LYS A 501 -0.91 -8.62 -61.14
C LYS A 501 -2.09 -8.27 -62.10
N PRO A 502 -3.35 -8.43 -61.63
CA PRO A 502 -4.08 -7.24 -61.15
C PRO A 502 -4.63 -7.38 -59.73
N LYS A 503 -5.09 -6.25 -59.18
CA LYS A 503 -5.76 -6.12 -57.87
C LYS A 503 -7.27 -6.08 -58.08
N PRO A 504 -8.07 -6.95 -57.43
CA PRO A 504 -9.50 -6.69 -57.25
C PRO A 504 -9.69 -5.64 -56.15
N THR A 505 -10.46 -4.61 -56.46
CA THR A 505 -11.14 -3.79 -55.47
C THR A 505 -12.50 -4.43 -55.28
N GLU A 506 -12.88 -4.79 -54.06
CA GLU A 506 -14.23 -5.27 -53.77
C GLU A 506 -14.83 -4.45 -52.65
N SER A 507 -15.96 -3.84 -52.98
CA SER A 507 -16.72 -2.93 -52.12
C SER A 507 -18.00 -3.62 -51.70
N GLU A 508 -18.07 -4.13 -50.48
CA GLU A 508 -19.33 -4.56 -49.90
C GLU A 508 -20.02 -3.40 -49.19
N SER A 509 -21.07 -2.89 -49.82
CA SER A 509 -22.06 -2.01 -49.20
C SER A 509 -23.19 -2.85 -48.61
N THR A 510 -23.18 -3.09 -47.30
CA THR A 510 -24.33 -3.65 -46.60
C THR A 510 -25.25 -2.54 -46.09
N ASN A 511 -26.48 -2.51 -46.61
CA ASN A 511 -27.55 -1.65 -46.09
C ASN A 511 -28.00 -2.16 -44.72
N THR A 512 -27.35 -1.68 -43.65
CA THR A 512 -27.85 -1.84 -42.26
C THR A 512 -28.47 -0.55 -41.77
N ALA A 513 -29.63 -0.64 -41.14
CA ALA A 513 -30.27 0.50 -40.47
C ALA A 513 -29.28 1.17 -39.48
N PRO A 514 -29.24 2.50 -39.39
CA PRO A 514 -28.18 3.21 -38.71
C PRO A 514 -28.23 3.00 -37.19
N THR A 515 -27.23 2.31 -36.64
CA THR A 515 -27.15 1.97 -35.21
C THR A 515 -26.91 3.22 -34.36
N ILE A 516 -27.82 3.47 -33.41
CA ILE A 516 -27.63 4.51 -32.38
C ILE A 516 -26.83 3.91 -31.23
N LEU A 517 -25.70 4.53 -30.88
CA LEU A 517 -24.85 4.15 -29.75
C LEU A 517 -24.60 5.33 -28.82
N ALA A 518 -24.25 5.07 -27.56
CA ALA A 518 -23.95 6.09 -26.57
C ALA A 518 -22.45 6.20 -26.27
N VAL A 519 -21.97 7.42 -25.98
CA VAL A 519 -20.60 7.65 -25.50
C VAL A 519 -20.40 7.07 -24.11
N LYS A 520 -19.51 6.08 -23.94
CA LYS A 520 -19.27 5.42 -22.63
C LYS A 520 -18.21 6.11 -21.76
N SER A 521 -17.47 7.06 -22.32
CA SER A 521 -16.34 7.74 -21.65
C SER A 521 -16.80 8.77 -20.61
N ASN A 522 -16.43 8.57 -19.34
CA ASN A 522 -16.62 9.56 -18.27
C ASN A 522 -15.88 10.90 -18.54
N LEU A 523 -14.87 10.90 -19.41
CA LEU A 523 -14.08 12.09 -19.77
C LEU A 523 -14.63 12.82 -21.00
N GLY A 524 -15.74 12.34 -21.58
CA GLY A 524 -16.22 12.70 -22.92
C GLY A 524 -15.41 12.06 -24.05
N LEU A 525 -15.82 12.31 -25.29
CA LEU A 525 -15.27 11.74 -26.52
C LEU A 525 -15.11 12.81 -27.60
N ASN A 526 -13.91 12.94 -28.15
CA ASN A 526 -13.63 13.94 -29.19
C ASN A 526 -14.19 13.48 -30.54
N LEU A 527 -15.08 14.29 -31.13
CA LEU A 527 -15.55 14.19 -32.51
C LEU A 527 -14.54 14.91 -33.42
N ARG A 528 -14.03 14.25 -34.46
CA ARG A 528 -12.92 14.76 -35.30
C ARG A 528 -13.24 14.82 -36.78
N THR A 529 -12.49 15.62 -37.54
CA THR A 529 -12.67 15.79 -38.99
C THR A 529 -12.21 14.58 -39.82
N LYS A 530 -11.26 13.77 -39.32
CA LYS A 530 -10.76 12.54 -39.99
C LYS A 530 -10.62 11.39 -38.98
N PRO A 531 -10.54 10.12 -39.42
CA PRO A 531 -10.30 8.97 -38.54
C PRO A 531 -8.83 8.88 -38.07
N SER A 532 -8.34 9.92 -37.38
CA SER A 532 -7.00 10.00 -36.77
C SER A 532 -7.01 10.88 -35.52
N THR A 533 -6.17 10.55 -34.54
CA THR A 533 -5.92 11.32 -33.32
C THR A 533 -5.30 12.70 -33.56
N ASP A 534 -4.72 12.90 -34.74
CA ASP A 534 -3.95 14.09 -35.09
C ASP A 534 -4.79 15.10 -35.89
N SER A 535 -6.02 14.69 -36.25
CA SER A 535 -6.97 15.54 -36.97
C SER A 535 -7.75 16.47 -36.03
N ALA A 536 -8.14 17.63 -36.55
CA ALA A 536 -8.85 18.66 -35.79
C ALA A 536 -10.11 18.13 -35.08
N ILE A 537 -10.34 18.62 -33.86
CA ILE A 537 -11.51 18.29 -33.05
C ILE A 537 -12.64 19.26 -33.43
N ILE A 538 -13.76 18.71 -33.89
CA ILE A 538 -14.99 19.45 -34.21
C ILE A 538 -15.73 19.80 -32.91
N ALA A 539 -15.87 18.82 -32.02
CA ALA A 539 -16.59 18.95 -30.76
C ALA A 539 -16.12 17.88 -29.75
N LYS A 540 -16.50 18.05 -28.48
CA LYS A 540 -16.31 17.03 -27.44
C LYS A 540 -17.66 16.59 -26.89
N LEU A 541 -18.02 15.35 -27.15
CA LEU A 541 -19.29 14.73 -26.78
C LEU A 541 -19.25 14.27 -25.31
N PRO A 542 -20.16 14.71 -24.43
CA PRO A 542 -20.28 14.18 -23.07
C PRO A 542 -20.55 12.66 -23.00
N LYS A 543 -20.45 12.09 -21.79
CA LYS A 543 -20.93 10.72 -21.55
C LYS A 543 -22.43 10.63 -21.82
N TYR A 544 -22.87 9.49 -22.35
CA TYR A 544 -24.24 9.17 -22.75
C TYR A 544 -24.82 10.02 -23.89
N THR A 545 -24.04 10.91 -24.53
CA THR A 545 -24.45 11.50 -25.82
C THR A 545 -24.71 10.38 -26.83
N GLN A 546 -25.92 10.37 -27.38
CA GLN A 546 -26.32 9.44 -28.43
C GLN A 546 -25.70 9.89 -29.76
N VAL A 547 -25.17 8.93 -30.52
CA VAL A 547 -24.57 9.16 -31.83
C VAL A 547 -25.08 8.10 -32.79
N LYS A 548 -25.44 8.51 -34.00
CA LYS A 548 -25.91 7.64 -35.07
C LYS A 548 -24.71 7.20 -35.89
N VAL A 549 -24.35 5.92 -35.82
CA VAL A 549 -23.20 5.38 -36.56
C VAL A 549 -23.55 5.23 -38.04
N LEU A 550 -22.76 5.87 -38.90
CA LEU A 550 -22.93 5.87 -40.35
C LEU A 550 -22.00 4.87 -41.04
N GLN A 551 -20.78 4.70 -40.53
CA GLN A 551 -19.76 3.82 -41.11
C GLN A 551 -18.68 3.51 -40.06
N GLN A 552 -18.06 2.34 -40.12
CA GLN A 552 -16.82 2.05 -39.38
C GLN A 552 -15.62 1.98 -40.33
N VAL A 553 -14.52 2.62 -39.93
CA VAL A 553 -13.25 2.69 -40.65
C VAL A 553 -12.13 2.30 -39.67
N GLY A 554 -11.81 1.01 -39.62
CA GLY A 554 -10.85 0.45 -38.67
C GLY A 554 -11.27 0.65 -37.21
N LYS A 555 -10.47 1.44 -36.46
CA LYS A 555 -10.73 1.78 -35.04
C LYS A 555 -11.68 2.98 -34.85
N TRP A 556 -12.18 3.57 -35.92
CA TRP A 556 -12.99 4.79 -35.91
C TRP A 556 -14.38 4.55 -36.47
N SER A 557 -15.39 5.18 -35.86
CA SER A 557 -16.75 5.23 -36.38
C SER A 557 -17.03 6.64 -36.88
N LYS A 558 -17.48 6.77 -38.13
CA LYS A 558 -18.10 7.97 -38.66
C LYS A 558 -19.52 8.06 -38.08
N VAL A 559 -19.84 9.18 -37.43
CA VAL A 559 -21.08 9.35 -36.68
C VAL A 559 -21.75 10.69 -36.99
N LEU A 560 -23.07 10.71 -36.85
CA LEU A 560 -23.92 11.90 -36.85
C LEU A 560 -24.41 12.16 -35.41
N VAL A 561 -24.49 13.43 -35.01
CA VAL A 561 -24.95 13.85 -33.68
C VAL A 561 -25.90 15.03 -33.82
N ASP A 562 -27.18 14.84 -33.49
CA ASP A 562 -28.22 15.84 -33.78
C ASP A 562 -28.31 16.97 -32.73
N SER A 563 -27.76 16.77 -31.52
CA SER A 563 -27.57 17.86 -30.54
C SER A 563 -26.50 17.50 -29.49
N ILE A 564 -25.85 18.53 -28.91
CA ILE A 564 -24.92 18.38 -27.78
C ILE A 564 -25.54 19.09 -26.55
N PRO A 565 -25.98 18.36 -25.50
CA PRO A 565 -26.79 18.92 -24.41
C PRO A 565 -26.21 20.07 -23.58
N GLN A 566 -24.91 20.41 -23.76
CA GLN A 566 -24.21 21.44 -22.98
C GLN A 566 -23.75 22.64 -23.83
N THR A 567 -24.00 22.62 -25.14
CA THR A 567 -23.76 23.76 -26.03
C THR A 567 -25.08 24.18 -26.63
N LYS A 568 -25.44 25.48 -26.61
CA LYS A 568 -26.72 26.00 -27.12
C LYS A 568 -26.82 25.98 -28.67
N SER A 569 -26.26 24.97 -29.32
CA SER A 569 -26.25 24.78 -30.77
C SER A 569 -27.20 23.64 -31.15
N THR A 570 -28.10 23.91 -32.09
CA THR A 570 -29.04 22.97 -32.69
C THR A 570 -28.52 22.37 -34.00
N GLN A 571 -27.23 22.55 -34.32
CA GLN A 571 -26.63 22.04 -35.56
C GLN A 571 -26.28 20.56 -35.43
N THR A 572 -26.79 19.73 -36.34
CA THR A 572 -26.35 18.36 -36.52
C THR A 572 -24.88 18.33 -36.95
N LEU A 573 -24.03 17.64 -36.18
CA LEU A 573 -22.60 17.52 -36.44
C LEU A 573 -22.24 16.12 -36.95
N GLN A 574 -21.39 16.06 -37.99
CA GLN A 574 -20.85 14.82 -38.52
C GLN A 574 -19.33 14.77 -38.35
N GLY A 575 -18.80 13.63 -37.91
CA GLY A 575 -17.35 13.44 -37.76
C GLY A 575 -16.96 12.02 -37.37
N TYR A 576 -15.72 11.83 -36.96
CA TYR A 576 -15.16 10.53 -36.56
C TYR A 576 -14.90 10.49 -35.06
N VAL A 577 -15.28 9.38 -34.42
CA VAL A 577 -15.00 9.06 -33.01
C VAL A 577 -14.35 7.68 -32.92
N ILE A 578 -13.62 7.38 -31.84
CA ILE A 578 -12.99 6.06 -31.68
C ILE A 578 -14.07 5.01 -31.30
N SER A 579 -14.23 3.95 -32.10
CA SER A 579 -15.36 3.02 -32.02
C SER A 579 -15.48 2.36 -30.63
N GLN A 580 -14.34 2.02 -30.03
CA GLN A 580 -14.28 1.41 -28.70
C GLN A 580 -14.84 2.30 -27.56
N ALA A 581 -15.03 3.61 -27.79
CA ALA A 581 -15.62 4.53 -26.82
C ALA A 581 -17.14 4.65 -26.92
N LEU A 582 -17.76 3.96 -27.88
CA LEU A 582 -19.21 3.81 -28.01
C LEU A 582 -19.69 2.52 -27.32
N SER A 583 -20.97 2.48 -26.98
CA SER A 583 -21.64 1.31 -26.41
C SER A 583 -23.11 1.30 -26.80
N ASN A 584 -23.70 0.10 -26.88
CA ASN A 584 -25.13 -0.12 -27.03
C ASN A 584 -25.91 0.11 -25.71
N THR A 585 -25.24 0.31 -24.59
CA THR A 585 -25.87 0.56 -23.29
C THR A 585 -26.45 1.98 -23.20
N LEU A 586 -27.75 2.10 -23.45
CA LEU A 586 -28.51 3.35 -23.29
C LEU A 586 -28.99 3.50 -21.84
N LEU A 587 -28.20 4.24 -21.04
CA LEU A 587 -28.49 4.73 -19.67
C LEU A 587 -28.68 3.67 -18.56
N PRO A 588 -28.48 4.05 -17.27
CA PRO A 588 -28.97 3.30 -16.11
C PRO A 588 -30.49 3.48 -15.91
N PRO A 589 -31.15 2.62 -15.11
CA PRO A 589 -32.57 2.77 -14.78
C PRO A 589 -32.88 4.11 -14.11
N GLN A 590 -34.05 4.69 -14.40
CA GLN A 590 -34.58 5.83 -13.64
C GLN A 590 -35.00 5.37 -12.24
N GLU A 591 -34.60 6.11 -11.21
CA GLU A 591 -35.25 6.03 -9.90
C GLU A 591 -36.68 6.57 -10.06
N GLN A 592 -37.67 5.69 -9.91
CA GLN A 592 -39.06 6.08 -9.77
C GLN A 592 -39.27 6.70 -8.38
N SER A 593 -39.05 8.01 -8.25
CA SER A 593 -39.60 8.77 -7.13
C SER A 593 -41.11 8.83 -7.28
N GLN A 594 -41.83 8.09 -6.44
CA GLN A 594 -43.29 8.14 -6.38
C GLN A 594 -43.74 9.57 -6.06
N ALA A 595 -44.58 10.14 -6.93
CA ALA A 595 -45.31 11.35 -6.62
C ALA A 595 -46.51 11.01 -5.74
N GLN A 596 -46.61 11.63 -4.57
CA GLN A 596 -47.90 11.89 -3.94
C GLN A 596 -48.14 13.39 -3.93
N ASN A 597 -49.36 13.76 -4.34
CA ASN A 597 -49.78 15.14 -4.58
C ASN A 597 -49.80 15.96 -3.30
N ILE A 598 -49.33 17.21 -3.36
CA ILE A 598 -50.07 18.35 -2.79
C ILE A 598 -50.09 19.48 -3.83
N GLU A 599 -51.24 20.12 -3.93
CA GLU A 599 -51.66 21.06 -4.96
C GLU A 599 -51.23 22.52 -4.64
N SER A 600 -51.55 23.45 -5.55
CA SER A 600 -50.93 24.77 -5.64
C SER A 600 -51.62 25.91 -4.85
N THR A 601 -50.79 26.74 -4.20
CA THR A 601 -50.99 28.20 -3.94
C THR A 601 -52.15 28.64 -3.00
N PRO A 602 -52.21 29.93 -2.57
CA PRO A 602 -51.14 30.77 -1.99
C PRO A 602 -51.62 31.49 -0.70
N GLN A 603 -50.73 32.06 0.14
CA GLN A 603 -51.14 33.13 1.06
C GLN A 603 -50.03 34.08 1.53
N ASN A 604 -50.48 35.28 1.92
CA ASN A 604 -49.68 36.49 2.13
C ASN A 604 -48.90 36.53 3.47
N ALA A 605 -47.89 37.39 3.53
CA ALA A 605 -47.35 37.93 4.78
C ALA A 605 -48.43 38.75 5.55
N PRO A 606 -48.30 38.95 6.89
CA PRO A 606 -47.50 40.09 7.34
C PRO A 606 -46.78 39.98 8.71
N LYS A 607 -45.65 40.70 8.80
CA LYS A 607 -45.15 41.57 9.90
C LYS A 607 -45.44 41.23 11.38
N THR A 608 -44.38 41.30 12.20
CA THR A 608 -44.37 41.87 13.56
C THR A 608 -42.95 42.44 13.87
N PRO A 609 -42.74 43.35 14.86
CA PRO A 609 -42.03 44.61 14.55
C PRO A 609 -40.96 45.09 15.58
N GLN A 610 -40.44 46.31 15.33
CA GLN A 610 -39.76 47.24 16.26
C GLN A 610 -38.31 46.88 16.71
N ASN A 611 -37.29 47.73 16.44
CA ASN A 611 -36.90 49.01 17.09
C ASN A 611 -36.34 48.77 18.51
N LYS A 612 -35.31 49.44 19.07
CA LYS A 612 -34.38 50.58 18.77
C LYS A 612 -33.21 50.44 19.79
N GLU A 613 -32.02 51.07 19.76
CA GLU A 613 -31.25 51.96 18.87
C GLU A 613 -29.75 51.74 19.25
N GLN A 614 -28.80 51.64 18.31
CA GLN A 614 -27.96 52.71 17.76
C GLN A 614 -26.98 53.39 18.76
N ASP A 615 -25.71 53.04 18.66
CA ASP A 615 -24.61 54.01 18.78
C ASP A 615 -23.60 53.75 17.64
N SER A 616 -22.96 54.80 17.13
CA SER A 616 -22.34 54.82 15.81
C SER A 616 -20.93 55.36 15.81
N THR A 617 -19.99 54.55 15.31
CA THR A 617 -18.69 55.04 14.80
C THR A 617 -18.49 54.59 13.36
N PRO A 618 -18.00 55.47 12.46
CA PRO A 618 -17.91 55.16 11.03
C PRO A 618 -16.75 54.21 10.76
N ASN A 619 -17.06 52.97 10.42
CA ASN A 619 -16.05 51.98 10.08
C ASN A 619 -15.43 52.34 8.73
N LEU A 620 -14.13 52.66 8.71
CA LEU A 620 -13.35 52.79 7.47
C LEU A 620 -13.50 51.49 6.64
N PRO A 621 -13.39 51.55 5.30
CA PRO A 621 -13.44 50.35 4.48
C PRO A 621 -12.32 49.39 4.90
N GLN A 622 -12.68 48.33 5.63
CA GLN A 622 -11.74 47.27 6.00
C GLN A 622 -11.23 46.60 4.73
N LYS A 623 -10.04 47.03 4.31
CA LYS A 623 -9.25 46.42 3.24
C LYS A 623 -9.12 44.93 3.59
N LYS A 624 -9.82 44.08 2.84
CA LYS A 624 -9.87 42.63 3.04
C LYS A 624 -8.44 42.08 3.03
N ILE A 625 -7.89 41.80 4.21
CA ILE A 625 -6.53 41.27 4.33
C ILE A 625 -6.55 39.87 3.71
N GLU A 626 -5.92 39.73 2.55
CA GLU A 626 -5.82 38.47 1.84
C GLU A 626 -4.89 37.54 2.62
N SER A 627 -5.44 36.56 3.33
CA SER A 627 -4.64 35.59 4.06
C SER A 627 -3.97 34.62 3.08
N TYR A 628 -2.64 34.50 3.13
CA TYR A 628 -1.86 33.57 2.32
C TYR A 628 -1.31 32.41 3.15
N ALA A 629 -0.99 31.30 2.48
CA ALA A 629 -0.24 30.20 3.08
C ALA A 629 0.70 29.56 2.04
N LYS A 630 1.67 28.77 2.52
CA LYS A 630 2.53 27.91 1.70
C LYS A 630 2.37 26.43 2.09
N VAL A 631 2.55 25.52 1.14
CA VAL A 631 2.56 24.08 1.41
C VAL A 631 3.83 23.67 2.17
N ILE A 632 3.70 22.90 3.26
CA ILE A 632 4.84 22.41 4.06
C ILE A 632 5.28 20.97 3.75
N VAL A 633 4.41 20.18 3.13
CA VAL A 633 4.70 18.79 2.69
C VAL A 633 5.24 18.74 1.25
N ASN A 634 5.94 17.66 0.88
CA ASN A 634 6.55 17.51 -0.45
C ASN A 634 5.55 17.73 -1.61
N THR A 635 4.30 17.28 -1.46
CA THR A 635 3.18 17.62 -2.34
C THR A 635 1.86 17.57 -1.58
N ALA A 636 1.08 18.64 -1.62
CA ALA A 636 -0.32 18.66 -1.21
C ALA A 636 -1.24 18.39 -2.41
N MET A 637 -2.29 17.60 -2.19
CA MET A 637 -3.31 17.31 -3.19
C MET A 637 -4.44 18.35 -3.07
N VAL A 638 -4.66 19.13 -4.14
CA VAL A 638 -5.77 20.09 -4.22
C VAL A 638 -7.00 19.36 -4.73
N ARG A 639 -8.11 19.43 -4.00
CA ARG A 639 -9.34 18.68 -4.27
C ARG A 639 -10.52 19.57 -4.66
N ALA A 640 -11.50 19.01 -5.36
CA ALA A 640 -12.70 19.77 -5.76
C ALA A 640 -13.67 20.08 -4.60
N LYS A 641 -13.64 19.28 -3.53
CA LYS A 641 -14.46 19.44 -2.30
C LYS A 641 -13.58 19.18 -1.07
N PRO A 642 -13.93 19.71 0.12
CA PRO A 642 -13.20 19.45 1.37
C PRO A 642 -13.53 18.04 1.90
N ASN A 643 -12.79 17.03 1.45
CA ASN A 643 -12.71 15.67 2.02
C ASN A 643 -11.65 14.86 1.26
N THR A 644 -11.20 13.74 1.83
CA THR A 644 -10.15 12.88 1.25
C THR A 644 -10.57 12.07 0.02
N ASP A 645 -11.87 11.96 -0.25
CA ASP A 645 -12.39 11.12 -1.33
C ASP A 645 -12.70 11.94 -2.60
N SER A 646 -12.75 13.27 -2.46
CA SER A 646 -12.97 14.19 -3.56
C SER A 646 -11.84 14.17 -4.59
N ILE A 647 -12.21 14.24 -5.87
CA ILE A 647 -11.30 14.26 -7.01
C ILE A 647 -10.17 15.30 -6.83
N ILE A 648 -8.94 14.88 -7.16
CA ILE A 648 -7.77 15.75 -7.13
C ILE A 648 -7.73 16.54 -8.44
N ILE A 649 -7.75 17.86 -8.35
CA ILE A 649 -7.77 18.77 -9.50
C ILE A 649 -6.38 19.36 -9.83
N ALA A 650 -5.47 19.36 -8.84
CA ALA A 650 -4.07 19.75 -8.98
C ALA A 650 -3.17 19.14 -7.90
N LYS A 651 -1.85 19.10 -8.15
CA LYS A 651 -0.80 18.76 -7.17
C LYS A 651 -0.01 20.04 -6.87
N ALA A 652 0.14 20.42 -5.60
CA ALA A 652 0.85 21.63 -5.16
C ALA A 652 2.15 21.24 -4.40
N PRO A 653 3.35 21.53 -4.92
CA PRO A 653 4.61 21.12 -4.29
C PRO A 653 4.94 21.92 -3.02
N LYS A 654 5.88 21.43 -2.20
CA LYS A 654 6.40 22.16 -1.04
C LYS A 654 6.80 23.59 -1.40
N GLY A 655 6.47 24.55 -0.54
CA GLY A 655 6.72 25.97 -0.74
C GLY A 655 5.75 26.68 -1.68
N ARG A 656 4.83 25.97 -2.37
CA ARG A 656 3.79 26.60 -3.21
C ARG A 656 2.95 27.55 -2.37
N LYS A 657 3.07 28.84 -2.63
CA LYS A 657 2.21 29.90 -2.08
C LYS A 657 0.82 29.82 -2.71
N MET A 658 -0.21 30.09 -1.92
CA MET A 658 -1.61 30.16 -2.34
C MET A 658 -2.40 31.12 -1.45
N GLN A 659 -3.38 31.79 -2.04
CA GLN A 659 -4.35 32.59 -1.31
C GLN A 659 -5.36 31.66 -0.62
N ILE A 660 -5.71 31.97 0.63
CA ILE A 660 -6.76 31.28 1.37
C ILE A 660 -8.04 32.09 1.26
N LEU A 661 -9.08 31.49 0.69
CA LEU A 661 -10.38 32.11 0.44
C LEU A 661 -11.36 31.91 1.60
N SER A 662 -11.31 30.73 2.24
CA SER A 662 -12.12 30.36 3.40
C SER A 662 -11.53 29.13 4.11
N PHE A 663 -12.02 28.84 5.32
CA PHE A 663 -11.88 27.53 5.95
C PHE A 663 -13.24 26.85 6.03
N GLU A 664 -13.28 25.56 5.71
CA GLU A 664 -14.46 24.72 5.76
C GLU A 664 -14.12 23.45 6.57
N LYS A 665 -15.13 22.79 7.15
CA LYS A 665 -14.96 21.49 7.82
C LYS A 665 -15.65 20.39 7.01
N ASP A 666 -15.07 19.20 7.00
CA ASP A 666 -15.71 18.02 6.43
C ASP A 666 -16.60 17.30 7.46
N LYS A 667 -17.21 16.18 7.04
CA LYS A 667 -18.10 15.36 7.87
C LYS A 667 -17.40 14.80 9.12
N ASP A 668 -16.07 14.63 9.04
CA ASP A 668 -15.22 14.12 10.12
C ASP A 668 -14.61 15.28 10.95
N ASN A 669 -15.19 16.49 10.83
CA ASN A 669 -14.80 17.70 11.56
C ASN A 669 -13.36 18.19 11.25
N THR A 670 -12.70 17.65 10.21
CA THR A 670 -11.35 18.03 9.78
C THR A 670 -11.39 19.38 9.05
N GLN A 671 -10.46 20.29 9.38
CA GLN A 671 -10.37 21.60 8.74
C GLN A 671 -9.66 21.54 7.38
N TRP A 672 -10.32 22.10 6.37
CA TRP A 672 -9.82 22.32 5.02
C TRP A 672 -9.74 23.82 4.74
N ALA A 673 -8.69 24.24 4.05
CA ALA A 673 -8.62 25.56 3.45
C ALA A 673 -9.15 25.51 2.02
N LYS A 674 -10.02 26.44 1.65
CA LYS A 674 -10.35 26.73 0.26
C LYS A 674 -9.28 27.67 -0.28
N ILE A 675 -8.65 27.30 -1.38
CA ILE A 675 -7.43 27.94 -1.87
C ILE A 675 -7.60 28.42 -3.31
N TYR A 676 -6.84 29.46 -3.66
CA TYR A 676 -6.64 29.95 -5.02
C TYR A 676 -5.14 30.15 -5.29
N TYR A 677 -4.66 29.70 -6.43
CA TYR A 677 -3.38 30.13 -6.97
C TYR A 677 -3.33 29.97 -8.50
N ILE A 678 -2.40 30.69 -9.11
CA ILE A 678 -2.13 30.60 -10.53
C ILE A 678 -0.92 29.67 -10.73
N PHE A 679 -1.08 28.68 -11.60
CA PHE A 679 -0.02 27.79 -12.04
C PHE A 679 0.43 28.21 -13.44
N GLU A 680 1.65 28.73 -13.53
CA GLU A 680 2.28 29.07 -14.80
C GLU A 680 3.31 27.99 -15.18
N SER A 681 3.35 27.67 -16.47
CA SER A 681 4.20 26.64 -17.05
C SER A 681 4.52 26.99 -18.51
N GLN A 682 5.51 26.32 -19.09
CA GLN A 682 5.85 26.49 -20.52
C GLN A 682 4.69 26.14 -21.47
N SER A 683 3.70 25.38 -21.00
CA SER A 683 2.47 25.04 -21.75
C SER A 683 1.27 25.95 -21.41
N GLY A 684 1.50 27.06 -20.69
CA GLY A 684 0.49 28.08 -20.42
C GLY A 684 0.17 28.30 -18.93
N ARG A 685 -0.76 29.25 -18.70
CA ARG A 685 -1.26 29.68 -17.39
C ARG A 685 -2.58 28.97 -17.07
N ARG A 686 -2.70 28.42 -15.87
CA ARG A 686 -3.90 27.73 -15.38
C ARG A 686 -4.25 28.20 -13.97
N GLU A 687 -5.48 28.65 -13.78
CA GLU A 687 -6.01 29.01 -12.47
C GLU A 687 -6.48 27.75 -11.72
N ILE A 688 -6.09 27.64 -10.45
CA ILE A 688 -6.38 26.50 -9.60
C ILE A 688 -7.14 26.99 -8.37
N GLN A 689 -8.42 26.60 -8.26
CA GLN A 689 -9.25 26.84 -7.10
C GLN A 689 -9.80 25.51 -6.56
N GLY A 690 -9.60 25.23 -5.27
CA GLY A 690 -10.03 23.98 -4.64
C GLY A 690 -9.73 23.92 -3.16
N TYR A 691 -9.55 22.73 -2.62
CA TYR A 691 -9.43 22.48 -1.19
C TYR A 691 -8.14 21.72 -0.83
N VAL A 692 -7.46 22.18 0.22
CA VAL A 692 -6.27 21.52 0.80
C VAL A 692 -6.47 21.40 2.31
N ALA A 693 -6.17 20.25 2.90
CA ALA A 693 -6.31 20.04 4.33
C ALA A 693 -5.40 21.02 5.10
N LYS A 694 -5.95 21.75 6.08
CA LYS A 694 -5.27 22.87 6.76
C LYS A 694 -3.92 22.48 7.38
N ARG A 695 -3.82 21.24 7.89
CA ARG A 695 -2.58 20.66 8.45
C ARG A 695 -1.41 20.52 7.47
N LEU A 696 -1.63 20.77 6.18
CA LEU A 696 -0.60 20.72 5.12
C LEU A 696 -0.07 22.11 4.73
N LEU A 697 -0.57 23.16 5.38
CA LEU A 697 -0.32 24.56 5.07
C LEU A 697 0.26 25.29 6.28
N GLU A 698 1.22 26.19 6.03
CA GLU A 698 1.74 27.15 7.01
C GLU A 698 1.33 28.55 6.54
N PRO A 699 0.63 29.35 7.37
CA PRO A 699 0.31 30.74 7.06
C PRO A 699 1.58 31.55 6.75
N ILE A 700 1.46 32.50 5.83
CA ILE A 700 2.53 33.47 5.55
C ILE A 700 1.97 34.90 5.66
N PRO A 701 2.78 35.89 6.08
CA PRO A 701 2.38 37.29 6.14
C PRO A 701 1.98 37.86 4.76
#